data_AF-A0A1Y1SJT2-F1
#
_entry.id   AF-A0A1Y1SJT2-F1
#
_cell.length_a   1.000
_cell.length_b   1.000
_cell.length_c   1.000
_cell.angle_alpha   90.00
_cell.angle_beta   90.00
_cell.angle_gamma   90.00
#
_symmetry.space_group_name_H-M   'P 1'
#
loop_
_entity.id
_entity.type
_entity.pdbx_description
1 polymer ?
#
loop_
_entity_poly.entity_id
_entity_poly.type
_entity_poly.pdbx_seq_one_letter_code
_entity_poly.pdbx_strand_id
1 'polypeptide(L)'
;MRARIARHVLAWRIKRAYKRIDGALGPLRVRWSTLQKQTMRSLWGRTAAGLSFSLTVTAGLYLISPICDPFAQHFGLHVPSGADYVALLTTISSIGGVFIGLYYATIGTITSTTYAGLPMSLRNELFRDRVGNNYMGWMACMTAIGLMLAAASVIGLPRIVIAVPFMALIASGSAIGFVILGIRIFAFFNPAELSTQMVAQIQGSFRATSAPHRRFEYIEHQRRCRERADRYLVALATLTNIIDRRMSHLKGEPICKIGHRVVDLLINYQEDKNRIPTESLWYPRKFEHPEWGHVSDLEENLMKSAGLRSLPNAVIDHNWLEQKLLPIVIRCFKSVISEPEGILAAQLLWRIQQYARTLAAAGELEDAMGVMDAVFEALIPVIAEHVTQQATDQDETFRGELFFLNLVESIARTPEWLLGGFHKHWESLRIVDLGLHLNAIRWRNPEGIYNSAKPPTYLLSTMEALAKQIHKEVALTGAPVMPLWAQKSTVKRALAKRYVAHINFLGKQVPSAMRKWASRLESCRFDWGVAAVRAASFEYLNDLADRSADPLEQWDIHLAVPADPDPQWPSLDRSGFHNGRADAMDALTREITAQSLELAHTKRSRHIPDYAGQFFDIGYKAAVKALILNDKQTLTENFAFLFAASTKRAKDAQDAMKAEPDMSLERALELMAPLIDIMELSGLAILMAEYHGNNLLWKQGVAHALWRTSIEHDDFILHAPSFMTEIYNAIHRDQHNYKRTIRQDWFARQLAQIEDLEEIFGFNHLPEQVDAIAALAPESYKSHASPLIRHLAREKSWWNQISMLQIFYGAFVTRQASFQHLALHPRVDDLNALELDHA
;
A
#
# COMPACT_ATOMS: atom_id res chain seq x y z
N MET A 1 -16.73 -61.65 -66.75
CA MET A 1 -15.74 -60.53 -66.78
C MET A 1 -16.03 -59.44 -65.74
N ARG A 2 -17.26 -58.90 -65.63
CA ARG A 2 -17.64 -57.84 -64.65
C ARG A 2 -17.38 -58.17 -63.17
N ALA A 3 -17.60 -59.42 -62.75
CA ALA A 3 -17.34 -59.85 -61.36
C ALA A 3 -15.84 -59.92 -60.97
N ARG A 4 -14.94 -60.01 -61.96
CA ARG A 4 -13.48 -60.04 -61.74
C ARG A 4 -12.94 -58.61 -61.55
N ILE A 5 -13.49 -57.66 -62.31
CA ILE A 5 -13.18 -56.23 -62.19
C ILE A 5 -13.68 -55.67 -60.85
N ALA A 6 -14.89 -56.04 -60.42
CA ALA A 6 -15.43 -55.60 -59.12
C ALA A 6 -14.58 -56.08 -57.93
N ARG A 7 -14.06 -57.32 -57.96
CA ARG A 7 -13.16 -57.83 -56.93
C ARG A 7 -11.80 -57.11 -56.91
N HIS A 8 -11.26 -56.75 -58.07
CA HIS A 8 -10.02 -55.97 -58.14
C HIS A 8 -10.19 -54.53 -57.64
N VAL A 9 -11.31 -53.88 -57.96
CA VAL A 9 -11.60 -52.52 -57.47
C VAL A 9 -11.80 -52.50 -55.94
N LEU A 10 -12.49 -53.50 -55.40
CA LEU A 10 -12.68 -53.63 -53.94
C LEU A 10 -11.35 -53.91 -53.23
N ALA A 11 -10.54 -54.83 -53.74
CA ALA A 11 -9.21 -55.13 -53.18
C ALA A 11 -8.31 -53.89 -53.21
N TRP A 12 -8.36 -53.09 -54.29
CA TRP A 12 -7.57 -51.88 -54.41
C TRP A 12 -8.05 -50.76 -53.47
N ARG A 13 -9.37 -50.62 -53.28
CA ARG A 13 -9.95 -49.68 -52.30
C ARG A 13 -9.60 -50.05 -50.86
N ILE A 14 -9.65 -51.33 -50.50
CA ILE A 14 -9.24 -51.82 -49.18
C ILE A 14 -7.74 -51.58 -48.95
N LYS A 15 -6.90 -51.89 -49.95
CA LYS A 15 -5.45 -51.67 -49.87
C LYS A 15 -5.08 -50.18 -49.74
N ARG A 16 -5.84 -49.30 -50.38
CA ARG A 16 -5.66 -47.83 -50.29
C ARG A 16 -6.16 -47.27 -48.96
N ALA A 17 -7.25 -47.81 -48.41
CA ALA A 17 -7.73 -47.45 -47.08
C ALA A 17 -6.75 -47.89 -45.99
N TYR A 18 -6.21 -49.11 -46.08
CA TYR A 18 -5.20 -49.62 -45.17
C TYR A 18 -3.92 -48.76 -45.19
N LYS A 19 -3.41 -48.40 -46.38
CA LYS A 19 -2.24 -47.51 -46.51
C LYS A 19 -2.47 -46.09 -45.96
N ARG A 20 -3.69 -45.55 -46.03
CA ARG A 20 -4.01 -44.24 -45.44
C ARG A 20 -4.09 -44.29 -43.92
N ILE A 21 -4.65 -45.36 -43.36
CA ILE A 21 -4.73 -45.58 -41.91
C ILE A 21 -3.32 -45.81 -41.34
N ASP A 22 -2.51 -46.63 -41.99
CA ASP A 22 -1.14 -46.93 -41.54
C ASP A 22 -0.19 -45.73 -41.71
N GLY A 23 -0.35 -44.93 -42.78
CA GLY A 23 0.38 -43.67 -42.96
C GLY A 23 0.02 -42.58 -41.95
N ALA A 24 -1.23 -42.53 -41.48
CA ALA A 24 -1.67 -41.59 -40.44
C ALA A 24 -1.24 -42.03 -39.02
N LEU A 25 -1.18 -43.34 -38.77
CA LEU A 25 -0.79 -43.91 -37.47
C LEU A 25 0.72 -44.14 -37.32
N GLY A 26 1.48 -44.26 -38.42
CA GLY A 26 2.92 -44.49 -38.42
C GLY A 26 3.74 -43.50 -37.59
N PRO A 27 3.58 -42.17 -37.78
CA PRO A 27 4.30 -41.16 -36.99
C PRO A 27 3.92 -41.21 -35.51
N LEU A 28 2.65 -41.51 -35.21
CA LEU A 28 2.14 -41.66 -33.85
C LEU A 28 2.71 -42.90 -33.16
N ARG A 29 2.81 -44.06 -33.86
CA ARG A 29 3.38 -45.31 -33.35
C ARG A 29 4.88 -45.21 -33.09
N VAL A 30 5.62 -44.54 -33.97
CA VAL A 30 7.06 -44.30 -33.81
C VAL A 30 7.33 -43.34 -32.66
N ARG A 31 6.53 -42.27 -32.53
CA ARG A 31 6.65 -41.31 -31.42
C ARG A 31 6.22 -41.92 -30.08
N TRP A 32 5.17 -42.75 -30.06
CA TRP A 32 4.77 -43.51 -28.88
C TRP A 32 5.84 -44.53 -28.46
N SER A 33 6.37 -45.32 -29.39
CA SER A 33 7.37 -46.35 -29.08
C SER A 33 8.73 -45.76 -28.66
N THR A 34 9.11 -44.59 -29.18
CA THR A 34 10.34 -43.89 -28.75
C THR A 34 10.19 -43.26 -27.36
N LEU A 35 9.06 -42.60 -27.07
CA LEU A 35 8.74 -42.11 -25.73
C LEU A 35 8.66 -43.24 -24.70
N GLN A 36 8.00 -44.36 -25.05
CA GLN A 36 7.85 -45.52 -24.18
C GLN A 36 9.19 -46.25 -23.95
N LYS A 37 10.07 -46.32 -24.97
CA LYS A 37 11.43 -46.85 -24.82
C LYS A 37 12.32 -45.96 -23.95
N GLN A 38 12.19 -44.64 -24.05
CA GLN A 38 12.99 -43.71 -23.26
C GLN A 38 12.55 -43.69 -21.79
N THR A 39 11.24 -43.72 -21.52
CA THR A 39 10.71 -43.87 -20.15
C THR A 39 11.04 -45.23 -19.56
N MET A 40 10.84 -46.32 -20.31
CA MET A 40 11.25 -47.68 -19.89
C MET A 40 12.75 -47.75 -19.59
N ARG A 41 13.63 -47.20 -20.43
CA ARG A 41 15.08 -47.17 -20.16
C ARG A 41 15.42 -46.39 -18.89
N SER A 42 14.75 -45.27 -18.63
CA SER A 42 14.96 -44.50 -17.39
C SER A 42 14.43 -45.22 -16.14
N LEU A 43 13.31 -45.94 -16.27
CA LEU A 43 12.74 -46.76 -15.20
C LEU A 43 13.64 -47.95 -14.90
N TRP A 44 14.03 -48.72 -15.92
CA TRP A 44 14.98 -49.82 -15.81
C TRP A 44 16.33 -49.37 -15.27
N GLY A 45 16.84 -48.20 -15.67
CA GLY A 45 18.11 -47.69 -15.14
C GLY A 45 18.05 -47.41 -13.63
N ARG A 46 16.95 -46.83 -13.13
CA ARG A 46 16.79 -46.54 -11.70
C ARG A 46 16.46 -47.79 -10.87
N THR A 47 15.62 -48.69 -11.38
CA THR A 47 15.30 -49.94 -10.69
C THR A 47 16.48 -50.91 -10.70
N ALA A 48 17.22 -51.00 -11.79
CA ALA A 48 18.45 -51.79 -11.86
C ALA A 48 19.50 -51.27 -10.88
N ALA A 49 19.71 -49.95 -10.79
CA ALA A 49 20.65 -49.39 -9.82
C ALA A 49 20.27 -49.73 -8.36
N GLY A 50 19.00 -49.63 -7.99
CA GLY A 50 18.51 -50.01 -6.66
C GLY A 50 18.67 -51.51 -6.39
N LEU A 51 18.31 -52.37 -7.34
CA LEU A 51 18.47 -53.82 -7.22
C LEU A 51 19.94 -54.24 -7.18
N SER A 52 20.80 -53.63 -8.00
CA SER A 52 22.25 -53.88 -7.98
C SER A 52 22.86 -53.46 -6.65
N PHE A 53 22.41 -52.33 -6.07
CA PHE A 53 22.83 -51.90 -4.74
C PHE A 53 22.39 -52.91 -3.68
N SER A 54 21.12 -53.30 -3.65
CA SER A 54 20.60 -54.31 -2.73
C SER A 54 21.34 -55.65 -2.86
N LEU A 55 21.60 -56.11 -4.08
CA LEU A 55 22.37 -57.33 -4.35
C LEU A 55 23.80 -57.22 -3.84
N THR A 56 24.46 -56.07 -4.03
CA THR A 56 25.82 -55.81 -3.55
C THR A 56 25.89 -55.80 -2.04
N VAL A 57 24.90 -55.18 -1.37
CA VAL A 57 24.80 -55.18 0.10
C VAL A 57 24.56 -56.59 0.61
N THR A 58 23.65 -57.35 0.01
CA THR A 58 23.41 -58.75 0.37
C THR A 58 24.66 -59.61 0.18
N ALA A 59 25.35 -59.49 -0.96
CA ALA A 59 26.61 -60.19 -1.22
C ALA A 59 27.72 -59.75 -0.23
N GLY A 60 27.80 -58.48 0.11
CA GLY A 60 28.72 -57.95 1.11
C GLY A 60 28.45 -58.51 2.51
N LEU A 61 27.18 -58.62 2.91
CA LEU A 61 26.79 -59.27 4.16
C LEU A 61 27.20 -60.75 4.18
N TYR A 62 27.07 -61.46 3.04
CA TYR A 62 27.58 -62.83 2.90
C TYR A 62 29.10 -62.94 3.01
N LEU A 63 29.84 -61.99 2.44
CA LEU A 63 31.32 -61.95 2.51
C LEU A 63 31.84 -61.62 3.92
N ILE A 64 31.12 -60.78 4.66
CA ILE A 64 31.48 -60.33 6.01
C ILE A 64 31.05 -61.35 7.08
N SER A 65 30.00 -62.14 6.82
CA SER A 65 29.47 -63.18 7.72
C SER A 65 30.56 -64.02 8.39
N PRO A 66 31.49 -64.69 7.67
CA PRO A 66 32.47 -65.58 8.30
C PRO A 66 33.42 -64.88 9.27
N ILE A 67 33.67 -63.57 9.10
CA ILE A 67 34.53 -62.79 9.98
C ILE A 67 33.79 -62.40 11.25
N CYS A 68 32.50 -62.10 11.13
CA CYS A 68 31.74 -61.48 12.20
C CYS A 68 30.80 -62.43 12.96
N ASP A 69 30.47 -63.60 12.40
CA ASP A 69 29.74 -64.68 13.09
C ASP A 69 30.40 -65.14 14.41
N PRO A 70 31.74 -65.34 14.52
CA PRO A 70 32.36 -65.68 15.81
C PRO A 70 32.27 -64.54 16.85
N PHE A 71 32.30 -63.28 16.40
CA PHE A 71 32.08 -62.13 17.28
C PHE A 71 30.62 -62.06 17.74
N ALA A 72 29.65 -62.29 16.86
CA ALA A 72 28.23 -62.28 17.21
C ALA A 72 27.89 -63.37 18.24
N GLN A 73 28.51 -64.55 18.12
CA GLN A 73 28.37 -65.64 19.08
C GLN A 73 28.98 -65.28 20.46
N HIS A 74 30.08 -64.52 20.50
CA HIS A 74 30.67 -64.03 21.75
C HIS A 74 29.73 -63.08 22.52
N PHE A 75 28.88 -62.32 21.80
CA PHE A 75 27.83 -61.46 22.38
C PHE A 75 26.49 -62.19 22.63
N GLY A 76 26.45 -63.52 22.48
CA GLY A 76 25.25 -64.33 22.76
C GLY A 76 24.17 -64.32 21.68
N LEU A 77 24.44 -63.76 20.50
CA LEU A 77 23.50 -63.77 19.37
C LEU A 77 23.53 -65.14 18.67
N HIS A 78 22.46 -65.91 18.83
CA HIS A 78 22.32 -67.22 18.19
C HIS A 78 21.49 -67.11 16.90
N VAL A 79 21.80 -67.97 15.91
CA VAL A 79 21.05 -68.05 14.65
C VAL A 79 19.60 -68.44 14.96
N PRO A 80 18.59 -67.62 14.58
CA PRO A 80 17.19 -67.99 14.76
C PRO A 80 16.83 -69.27 13.99
N SER A 81 15.77 -69.96 14.41
CA SER A 81 15.26 -71.11 13.67
C SER A 81 14.93 -70.72 12.21
N GLY A 82 14.97 -71.68 11.28
CA GLY A 82 14.85 -71.39 9.85
C GLY A 82 13.53 -70.68 9.51
N ALA A 83 12.45 -71.08 10.17
CA ALA A 83 11.14 -70.46 10.03
C ALA A 83 11.12 -69.04 10.62
N ASP A 84 11.69 -68.83 11.81
CA ASP A 84 11.67 -67.53 12.50
C ASP A 84 12.52 -66.48 11.76
N TYR A 85 13.65 -66.89 11.18
CA TYR A 85 14.53 -66.01 10.40
C TYR A 85 13.82 -65.48 9.14
N VAL A 86 13.20 -66.38 8.37
CA VAL A 86 12.43 -66.00 7.17
C VAL A 86 11.23 -65.16 7.57
N ALA A 87 10.50 -65.56 8.61
CA ALA A 87 9.35 -64.80 9.11
C ALA A 87 9.72 -63.36 9.48
N LEU A 88 10.82 -63.15 10.22
CA LEU A 88 11.29 -61.81 10.58
C LEU A 88 11.67 -60.96 9.35
N LEU A 89 12.44 -61.51 8.41
CA LEU A 89 12.85 -60.79 7.19
C LEU A 89 11.66 -60.44 6.29
N THR A 90 10.71 -61.36 6.14
CA THR A 90 9.48 -61.10 5.39
C THR A 90 8.57 -60.08 6.09
N THR A 91 8.51 -60.08 7.43
CA THR A 91 7.76 -59.10 8.22
C THR A 91 8.35 -57.70 8.10
N ILE A 92 9.68 -57.55 8.19
CA ILE A 92 10.34 -56.26 7.96
C ILE A 92 10.13 -55.77 6.53
N SER A 93 10.19 -56.69 5.56
CA SER A 93 9.94 -56.36 4.15
C SER A 93 8.49 -55.96 3.88
N SER A 94 7.51 -56.60 4.54
CA SER A 94 6.10 -56.26 4.40
C SER A 94 5.78 -54.89 4.99
N ILE A 95 6.35 -54.54 6.15
CA ILE A 95 6.27 -53.18 6.74
C ILE A 95 6.75 -52.14 5.73
N GLY A 96 7.85 -52.42 5.03
CA GLY A 96 8.36 -51.51 4.01
C GLY A 96 7.40 -51.29 2.84
N GLY A 97 6.76 -52.37 2.36
CA GLY A 97 5.73 -52.28 1.32
C GLY A 97 4.49 -51.50 1.78
N VAL A 98 4.04 -51.72 3.02
CA VAL A 98 2.90 -51.02 3.61
C VAL A 98 3.17 -49.51 3.72
N PHE A 99 4.33 -49.09 4.21
CA PHE A 99 4.66 -47.67 4.32
C PHE A 99 4.75 -46.98 2.96
N ILE A 100 5.29 -47.65 1.93
CA ILE A 100 5.29 -47.16 0.56
C ILE A 100 3.84 -46.96 0.05
N GLY A 101 2.98 -47.95 0.28
CA GLY A 101 1.57 -47.90 -0.10
C GLY A 101 0.83 -46.76 0.58
N LEU A 102 1.00 -46.62 1.90
CA LEU A 102 0.36 -45.59 2.72
C LEU A 102 0.79 -44.18 2.27
N TYR A 103 2.08 -43.97 2.02
CA TYR A 103 2.60 -42.69 1.52
C TYR A 103 1.93 -42.26 0.20
N TYR A 104 1.91 -43.15 -0.80
CA TYR A 104 1.29 -42.83 -2.10
C TYR A 104 -0.22 -42.69 -2.02
N ALA A 105 -0.89 -43.45 -1.14
CA ALA A 105 -2.31 -43.30 -0.88
C ALA A 105 -2.63 -41.93 -0.27
N THR A 106 -1.86 -41.48 0.73
CA THR A 106 -2.05 -40.18 1.39
C THR A 106 -1.78 -39.03 0.42
N ILE A 107 -0.67 -39.05 -0.32
CA ILE A 107 -0.37 -37.99 -1.30
C ILE A 107 -1.36 -37.99 -2.47
N GLY A 108 -1.76 -39.18 -2.94
CA GLY A 108 -2.80 -39.32 -3.96
C GLY A 108 -4.12 -38.71 -3.51
N THR A 109 -4.49 -38.92 -2.24
CA THR A 109 -5.66 -38.30 -1.61
C THR A 109 -5.50 -36.79 -1.58
N ILE A 110 -4.43 -36.25 -0.98
CA ILE A 110 -4.17 -34.79 -0.90
C ILE A 110 -4.21 -34.12 -2.29
N THR A 111 -3.60 -34.76 -3.28
CA THR A 111 -3.52 -34.22 -4.64
C THR A 111 -4.88 -34.22 -5.33
N SER A 112 -5.72 -35.22 -5.06
CA SER A 112 -7.04 -35.37 -5.66
C SER A 112 -8.15 -34.61 -4.93
N THR A 113 -8.00 -34.33 -3.64
CA THR A 113 -8.98 -33.61 -2.82
C THR A 113 -8.63 -32.12 -2.70
N THR A 114 -7.48 -31.80 -2.12
CA THR A 114 -7.06 -30.42 -1.80
C THR A 114 -6.56 -29.68 -3.06
N TYR A 115 -5.83 -30.37 -3.94
CA TYR A 115 -5.13 -29.75 -5.08
C TYR A 115 -5.64 -30.16 -6.46
N ALA A 116 -6.89 -30.61 -6.56
CA ALA A 116 -7.49 -31.07 -7.81
C ALA A 116 -7.41 -30.01 -8.95
N GLY A 117 -7.44 -28.72 -8.59
CA GLY A 117 -7.44 -27.59 -9.52
C GLY A 117 -6.05 -27.09 -9.95
N LEU A 118 -4.95 -27.60 -9.37
CA LEU A 118 -3.60 -27.19 -9.78
C LEU A 118 -3.19 -27.83 -11.13
N PRO A 119 -2.41 -27.13 -11.98
CA PRO A 119 -1.89 -27.70 -13.21
C PRO A 119 -1.10 -28.98 -12.97
N MET A 120 -1.24 -29.96 -13.87
CA MET A 120 -0.64 -31.29 -13.71
C MET A 120 0.89 -31.26 -13.56
N SER A 121 1.57 -30.32 -14.20
CA SER A 121 3.02 -30.13 -14.07
C SER A 121 3.46 -29.79 -12.64
N LEU A 122 2.67 -29.00 -11.92
CA LEU A 122 2.97 -28.57 -10.55
C LEU A 122 2.59 -29.65 -9.54
N ARG A 123 1.48 -30.36 -9.77
CA ARG A 123 1.16 -31.58 -9.01
C ARG A 123 2.31 -32.59 -9.12
N ASN A 124 2.84 -32.80 -10.32
CA ASN A 124 4.01 -33.64 -10.57
C ASN A 124 5.28 -33.16 -9.88
N GLU A 125 5.41 -31.85 -9.62
CA GLU A 125 6.53 -31.30 -8.86
C GLU A 125 6.36 -31.51 -7.35
N LEU A 126 5.12 -31.44 -6.84
CA LEU A 126 4.77 -31.87 -5.48
C LEU A 126 5.10 -33.37 -5.25
N PHE A 127 4.80 -34.22 -6.24
CA PHE A 127 5.17 -35.65 -6.22
C PHE A 127 6.69 -35.89 -6.24
N ARG A 128 7.47 -34.90 -6.69
CA ARG A 128 8.94 -34.98 -6.81
C ARG A 128 9.66 -34.36 -5.62
N ASP A 129 9.00 -34.28 -4.46
CA ASP A 129 9.66 -33.84 -3.24
C ASP A 129 10.93 -34.67 -2.98
N ARG A 130 12.07 -33.99 -2.88
CA ARG A 130 13.40 -34.61 -2.83
C ARG A 130 13.55 -35.51 -1.61
N VAL A 131 12.96 -35.11 -0.48
CA VAL A 131 13.04 -35.86 0.78
C VAL A 131 12.16 -37.10 0.74
N GLY A 132 10.92 -36.97 0.25
CA GLY A 132 10.03 -38.11 0.05
C GLY A 132 10.60 -39.12 -0.94
N ASN A 133 11.11 -38.68 -2.08
CA ASN A 133 11.67 -39.60 -3.09
C ASN A 133 12.93 -40.32 -2.59
N ASN A 134 13.78 -39.66 -1.79
CA ASN A 134 14.95 -40.29 -1.17
C ASN A 134 14.54 -41.34 -0.12
N TYR A 135 13.58 -41.00 0.75
CA TYR A 135 13.05 -41.93 1.75
C TYR A 135 12.42 -43.17 1.10
N MET A 136 11.61 -42.97 0.05
CA MET A 136 10.97 -44.06 -0.68
C MET A 136 11.99 -44.97 -1.38
N GLY A 137 13.07 -44.39 -1.91
CA GLY A 137 14.19 -45.17 -2.45
C GLY A 137 14.88 -46.02 -1.38
N TRP A 138 15.11 -45.44 -0.20
CA TRP A 138 15.71 -46.14 0.93
C TRP A 138 14.81 -47.28 1.46
N MET A 139 13.50 -47.06 1.53
CA MET A 139 12.50 -48.08 1.87
C MET A 139 12.45 -49.21 0.83
N ALA A 140 12.47 -48.87 -0.46
CA ALA A 140 12.53 -49.86 -1.53
C ALA A 140 13.79 -50.72 -1.42
N CYS A 141 14.95 -50.11 -1.13
CA CYS A 141 16.20 -50.86 -0.90
C CYS A 141 16.09 -51.80 0.32
N MET A 142 15.52 -51.34 1.44
CA MET A 142 15.29 -52.19 2.63
C MET A 142 14.43 -53.41 2.28
N THR A 143 13.30 -53.20 1.61
CA THR A 143 12.40 -54.31 1.21
C THR A 143 13.08 -55.29 0.25
N ALA A 144 13.88 -54.79 -0.69
CA ALA A 144 14.62 -55.62 -1.63
C ALA A 144 15.71 -56.44 -0.95
N ILE A 145 16.47 -55.87 0.00
CA ILE A 145 17.49 -56.59 0.78
C ILE A 145 16.84 -57.69 1.61
N GLY A 146 15.74 -57.40 2.32
CA GLY A 146 15.02 -58.38 3.12
C GLY A 146 14.46 -59.54 2.30
N LEU A 147 13.88 -59.24 1.13
CA LEU A 147 13.40 -60.26 0.19
C LEU A 147 14.53 -61.09 -0.42
N MET A 148 15.67 -60.47 -0.76
CA MET A 148 16.84 -61.19 -1.29
C MET A 148 17.45 -62.13 -0.24
N LEU A 149 17.54 -61.70 1.01
CA LEU A 149 18.03 -62.54 2.12
C LEU A 149 17.06 -63.70 2.42
N ALA A 150 15.75 -63.43 2.39
CA ALA A 150 14.74 -64.47 2.51
C ALA A 150 14.84 -65.47 1.34
N ALA A 151 14.95 -65.00 0.10
CA ALA A 151 15.11 -65.85 -1.08
C ALA A 151 16.40 -66.69 -1.02
N ALA A 152 17.51 -66.09 -0.58
CA ALA A 152 18.79 -66.79 -0.39
C ALA A 152 18.66 -67.95 0.61
N SER A 153 17.92 -67.76 1.70
CA SER A 153 17.66 -68.82 2.68
C SER A 153 16.80 -69.96 2.12
N VAL A 154 15.86 -69.67 1.21
CA VAL A 154 15.04 -70.69 0.52
C VAL A 154 15.87 -71.51 -0.48
N ILE A 155 16.86 -70.88 -1.12
CA ILE A 155 17.79 -71.53 -2.06
C ILE A 155 18.83 -72.41 -1.32
N GLY A 156 18.87 -72.36 0.02
CA GLY A 156 19.76 -73.18 0.85
C GLY A 156 21.11 -72.53 1.17
N LEU A 157 21.26 -71.22 0.97
CA LEU A 157 22.45 -70.49 1.41
C LEU A 157 22.50 -70.38 2.95
N PRO A 158 23.70 -70.30 3.55
CA PRO A 158 23.85 -70.18 5.00
C PRO A 158 23.16 -68.91 5.52
N ARG A 159 22.62 -69.00 6.74
CA ARG A 159 21.93 -67.90 7.41
C ARG A 159 22.95 -66.97 8.06
N ILE A 160 22.84 -65.68 7.80
CA ILE A 160 23.74 -64.65 8.33
C ILE A 160 23.17 -64.12 9.66
N VAL A 161 23.91 -64.24 10.76
CA VAL A 161 23.46 -63.79 12.08
C VAL A 161 23.31 -62.27 12.13
N ILE A 162 24.26 -61.54 11.54
CA ILE A 162 24.33 -60.07 11.56
C ILE A 162 23.24 -59.41 10.71
N ALA A 163 22.66 -60.14 9.77
CA ALA A 163 21.54 -59.63 8.99
C ALA A 163 20.35 -59.26 9.87
N VAL A 164 20.14 -59.96 11.00
CA VAL A 164 19.02 -59.68 11.92
C VAL A 164 19.16 -58.31 12.61
N PRO A 165 20.24 -58.01 13.35
CA PRO A 165 20.41 -56.68 13.96
C PRO A 165 20.54 -55.58 12.91
N PHE A 166 21.15 -55.86 11.75
CA PHE A 166 21.24 -54.90 10.64
C PHE A 166 19.85 -54.52 10.10
N MET A 167 19.02 -55.51 9.78
CA MET A 167 17.66 -55.27 9.30
C MET A 167 16.77 -54.65 10.37
N ALA A 168 16.93 -55.00 11.64
CA ALA A 168 16.20 -54.39 12.74
C ALA A 168 16.55 -52.90 12.94
N LEU A 169 17.84 -52.54 12.81
CA LEU A 169 18.30 -51.15 12.91
C LEU A 169 17.77 -50.32 11.74
N ILE A 170 17.87 -50.85 10.51
CA ILE A 170 17.29 -50.21 9.33
C ILE A 170 15.78 -50.04 9.52
N ALA A 171 15.05 -51.09 9.90
CA ALA A 171 13.60 -51.02 10.13
C ALA A 171 13.20 -49.98 11.20
N SER A 172 13.98 -49.86 12.27
CA SER A 172 13.76 -48.86 13.31
C SER A 172 13.97 -47.44 12.78
N GLY A 173 15.05 -47.22 12.01
CA GLY A 173 15.26 -45.98 11.26
C GLY A 173 14.12 -45.66 10.29
N SER A 174 13.50 -46.70 9.70
CA SER A 174 12.39 -46.56 8.76
C SER A 174 11.15 -46.03 9.44
N ALA A 175 10.83 -46.57 10.61
CA ALA A 175 9.70 -46.17 11.41
C ALA A 175 9.84 -44.71 11.85
N ILE A 176 11.01 -44.31 12.37
CA ILE A 176 11.28 -42.91 12.76
C ILE A 176 11.19 -41.97 11.54
N GLY A 177 11.82 -42.36 10.43
CA GLY A 177 11.74 -41.59 9.18
C GLY A 177 10.32 -41.45 8.65
N PHE A 178 9.48 -42.47 8.82
CA PHE A 178 8.07 -42.43 8.44
C PHE A 178 7.29 -41.37 9.23
N VAL A 179 7.54 -41.26 10.55
CA VAL A 179 6.88 -40.23 11.38
C VAL A 179 7.25 -38.83 10.92
N ILE A 180 8.54 -38.57 10.66
CA ILE A 180 9.03 -37.27 10.17
C ILE A 180 8.41 -36.94 8.81
N LEU A 181 8.35 -37.94 7.91
CA LEU A 181 7.75 -37.77 6.60
C LEU A 181 6.23 -37.56 6.69
N GLY A 182 5.55 -38.25 7.60
CA GLY A 182 4.14 -38.07 7.89
C GLY A 182 3.82 -36.63 8.30
N ILE A 183 4.55 -36.07 9.27
CA ILE A 183 4.41 -34.66 9.69
C ILE A 183 4.59 -33.70 8.52
N ARG A 184 5.56 -33.96 7.63
CA ARG A 184 5.79 -33.16 6.42
C ARG A 184 4.65 -33.27 5.40
N ILE A 185 4.08 -34.45 5.22
CA ILE A 185 2.91 -34.63 4.35
C ILE A 185 1.70 -33.91 4.95
N PHE A 186 1.56 -33.94 6.27
CA PHE A 186 0.52 -33.17 6.94
C PHE A 186 0.68 -31.66 6.74
N ALA A 187 1.92 -31.16 6.72
CA ALA A 187 2.19 -29.77 6.37
C ALA A 187 1.73 -29.38 4.95
N PHE A 188 1.70 -30.33 4.00
CA PHE A 188 1.13 -30.09 2.66
C PHE A 188 -0.40 -29.96 2.66
N PHE A 189 -1.13 -30.27 3.73
CA PHE A 189 -2.54 -29.87 3.83
C PHE A 189 -2.70 -28.36 4.02
N ASN A 190 -1.69 -27.67 4.55
CA ASN A 190 -1.73 -26.23 4.69
C ASN A 190 -1.31 -25.58 3.36
N PRO A 191 -2.23 -24.93 2.63
CA PRO A 191 -1.92 -24.31 1.35
C PRO A 191 -0.93 -23.15 1.49
N ALA A 192 -0.81 -22.54 2.68
CA ALA A 192 0.21 -21.54 2.94
C ALA A 192 1.61 -22.14 2.74
N GLU A 193 1.93 -23.32 3.28
CA GLU A 193 3.29 -23.89 3.14
C GLU A 193 3.69 -24.16 1.68
N LEU A 194 2.73 -24.54 0.85
CA LEU A 194 2.96 -24.69 -0.58
C LEU A 194 3.30 -23.35 -1.26
N SER A 195 2.63 -22.27 -0.86
CA SER A 195 2.93 -20.93 -1.36
C SER A 195 4.36 -20.49 -1.04
N THR A 196 4.93 -20.88 0.11
CA THR A 196 6.32 -20.57 0.49
C THR A 196 7.29 -21.06 -0.57
N GLN A 197 7.10 -22.31 -1.00
CA GLN A 197 7.96 -22.93 -2.00
C GLN A 197 7.80 -22.23 -3.36
N MET A 198 6.55 -21.94 -3.76
CA MET A 198 6.28 -21.22 -5.02
C MET A 198 6.92 -19.82 -5.04
N VAL A 199 6.76 -19.06 -3.96
CA VAL A 199 7.34 -17.71 -3.78
C VAL A 199 8.88 -17.80 -3.83
N ALA A 200 9.49 -18.76 -3.13
CA ALA A 200 10.94 -18.95 -3.17
C ALA A 200 11.47 -19.29 -4.57
N GLN A 201 10.71 -20.06 -5.37
CA GLN A 201 11.08 -20.35 -6.76
C GLN A 201 11.00 -19.11 -7.66
N ILE A 202 10.00 -18.24 -7.45
CA ILE A 202 9.90 -16.96 -8.18
C ILE A 202 11.06 -16.06 -7.79
N GLN A 203 11.35 -15.94 -6.49
CA GLN A 203 12.45 -15.13 -5.96
C GLN A 203 13.81 -15.58 -6.50
N GLY A 204 14.07 -16.89 -6.49
CA GLY A 204 15.27 -17.45 -7.09
C GLY A 204 15.38 -17.20 -8.60
N SER A 205 14.26 -17.08 -9.31
CA SER A 205 14.24 -16.84 -10.75
C SER A 205 14.66 -15.42 -11.11
N PHE A 206 14.16 -14.40 -10.41
CA PHE A 206 14.58 -13.02 -10.69
C PHE A 206 15.99 -12.72 -10.16
N ARG A 207 16.38 -13.27 -9.00
CA ARG A 207 17.75 -13.11 -8.48
C ARG A 207 18.81 -13.75 -9.39
N ALA A 208 18.45 -14.80 -10.11
CA ALA A 208 19.33 -15.40 -11.12
C ALA A 208 19.48 -14.54 -12.39
N THR A 209 18.54 -13.62 -12.64
CA THR A 209 18.59 -12.64 -13.75
C THR A 209 19.17 -11.28 -13.35
N SER A 210 19.31 -11.01 -12.05
CA SER A 210 19.94 -9.81 -11.52
C SER A 210 21.47 -9.92 -11.52
N ALA A 211 22.18 -8.82 -11.81
CA ALA A 211 23.60 -8.71 -11.54
C ALA A 211 23.86 -8.79 -10.01
N PRO A 212 24.92 -9.46 -9.53
CA PRO A 212 26.11 -9.97 -10.24
C PRO A 212 26.06 -11.48 -10.59
N HIS A 213 24.87 -12.08 -10.78
CA HIS A 213 24.82 -13.52 -11.03
C HIS A 213 25.51 -13.88 -12.34
N ARG A 214 26.47 -14.82 -12.35
CA ARG A 214 27.36 -15.13 -13.50
C ARG A 214 26.67 -15.37 -14.85
N ARG A 215 25.37 -15.69 -14.87
CA ARG A 215 24.61 -15.95 -16.09
C ARG A 215 23.56 -14.89 -16.43
N PHE A 216 23.61 -13.72 -15.79
CA PHE A 216 22.60 -12.68 -15.95
C PHE A 216 22.47 -12.19 -17.40
N GLU A 217 23.55 -12.17 -18.18
CA GLU A 217 23.56 -11.72 -19.59
C GLU A 217 23.03 -12.76 -20.60
N TYR A 218 22.94 -14.05 -20.23
CA TYR A 218 22.57 -15.09 -21.19
C TYR A 218 21.06 -15.07 -21.48
N ILE A 219 20.72 -14.72 -22.73
CA ILE A 219 19.35 -14.59 -23.25
C ILE A 219 18.49 -15.85 -22.98
N GLU A 220 19.02 -17.05 -23.24
CA GLU A 220 18.30 -18.30 -22.99
C GLU A 220 18.03 -18.55 -21.50
N HIS A 221 18.95 -18.11 -20.64
CA HIS A 221 18.81 -18.25 -19.19
C HIS A 221 17.71 -17.32 -18.67
N GLN A 222 17.72 -16.05 -19.09
CA GLN A 222 16.67 -15.08 -18.77
C GLN A 222 15.28 -15.57 -19.18
N ARG A 223 15.14 -16.05 -20.42
CA ARG A 223 13.87 -16.61 -20.92
C ARG A 223 13.38 -17.79 -20.07
N ARG A 224 14.28 -18.72 -19.75
CA ARG A 224 13.95 -19.90 -18.93
C ARG A 224 13.53 -19.50 -17.51
N CYS A 225 14.20 -18.53 -16.90
CA CYS A 225 13.84 -17.99 -15.59
C CYS A 225 12.46 -17.33 -15.63
N ARG A 226 12.16 -16.55 -16.68
CA ARG A 226 10.81 -15.98 -16.89
C ARG A 226 9.74 -17.05 -17.03
N GLU A 227 9.93 -18.03 -17.92
CA GLU A 227 8.96 -19.14 -18.12
C GLU A 227 8.77 -19.98 -16.85
N ARG A 228 9.80 -20.08 -16.00
CA ARG A 228 9.69 -20.72 -14.69
C ARG A 228 8.86 -19.88 -13.73
N ALA A 229 9.18 -18.59 -13.60
CA ALA A 229 8.43 -17.67 -12.75
C ALA A 229 6.95 -17.60 -13.16
N ASP A 230 6.67 -17.48 -14.46
CA ASP A 230 5.30 -17.43 -15.00
C ASP A 230 4.46 -18.65 -14.62
N ARG A 231 5.05 -19.86 -14.71
CA ARG A 231 4.37 -21.09 -14.28
C ARG A 231 4.01 -21.09 -12.80
N TYR A 232 4.90 -20.61 -11.93
CA TYR A 232 4.62 -20.53 -10.49
C TYR A 232 3.67 -19.38 -10.14
N LEU A 233 3.65 -18.28 -10.90
CA LEU A 233 2.67 -17.20 -10.74
C LEU A 233 1.26 -17.67 -11.06
N VAL A 234 1.08 -18.40 -12.17
CA VAL A 234 -0.20 -19.03 -12.50
C VAL A 234 -0.59 -20.03 -11.41
N ALA A 235 0.37 -20.84 -10.93
CA ALA A 235 0.14 -21.75 -9.81
C ALA A 235 -0.40 -21.03 -8.57
N LEU A 236 0.25 -19.95 -8.18
CA LEU A 236 -0.08 -19.17 -7.00
C LEU A 236 -1.47 -18.53 -7.13
N ALA A 237 -1.77 -17.95 -8.29
CA ALA A 237 -3.10 -17.40 -8.58
C ALA A 237 -4.19 -18.49 -8.53
N THR A 238 -3.92 -19.69 -9.06
CA THR A 238 -4.86 -20.82 -8.97
C THR A 238 -5.02 -21.32 -7.55
N LEU A 239 -3.95 -21.34 -6.76
CA LEU A 239 -3.99 -21.75 -5.36
C LEU A 239 -4.87 -20.79 -4.53
N THR A 240 -4.65 -19.48 -4.66
CA THR A 240 -5.49 -18.47 -3.99
C THR A 240 -6.96 -18.59 -4.40
N ASN A 241 -7.25 -18.85 -5.68
CA ASN A 241 -8.62 -19.09 -6.16
C ASN A 241 -9.27 -20.33 -5.55
N ILE A 242 -8.50 -21.40 -5.32
CA ILE A 242 -9.02 -22.64 -4.72
C ILE A 242 -9.35 -22.40 -3.24
N ILE A 243 -8.48 -21.71 -2.50
CA ILE A 243 -8.70 -21.39 -1.08
C ILE A 243 -9.97 -20.55 -0.92
N ASP A 244 -10.07 -19.47 -1.69
CA ASP A 244 -11.19 -18.52 -1.65
C ASP A 244 -12.54 -19.21 -1.95
N ARG A 245 -12.59 -20.11 -2.95
CA ARG A 245 -13.84 -20.73 -3.39
C ARG A 245 -14.22 -22.04 -2.70
N ARG A 246 -13.25 -22.87 -2.28
CA ARG A 246 -13.51 -24.26 -1.86
C ARG A 246 -13.24 -24.54 -0.39
N MET A 247 -12.48 -23.69 0.30
CA MET A 247 -12.02 -23.96 1.67
C MET A 247 -12.51 -22.88 2.64
N SER A 248 -13.84 -22.75 2.77
CA SER A 248 -14.47 -21.74 3.63
C SER A 248 -14.04 -21.77 5.10
N HIS A 249 -13.55 -22.91 5.60
CA HIS A 249 -13.07 -23.10 6.96
C HIS A 249 -11.58 -22.73 7.19
N LEU A 250 -10.86 -22.32 6.13
CA LEU A 250 -9.42 -21.97 6.15
C LEU A 250 -9.17 -20.55 5.61
N LYS A 251 -10.21 -19.71 5.53
CA LYS A 251 -10.19 -18.44 4.81
C LYS A 251 -9.42 -17.31 5.51
N GLY A 252 -9.10 -17.43 6.80
CA GLY A 252 -8.37 -16.39 7.53
C GLY A 252 -6.85 -16.52 7.46
N GLU A 253 -6.26 -17.15 8.48
CA GLU A 253 -4.80 -17.17 8.68
C GLU A 253 -3.99 -17.69 7.47
N PRO A 254 -4.38 -18.77 6.75
CA PRO A 254 -3.66 -19.24 5.58
C PRO A 254 -3.64 -18.24 4.41
N ILE A 255 -4.76 -17.56 4.13
CA ILE A 255 -4.82 -16.60 3.02
C ILE A 255 -4.06 -15.32 3.37
N CYS A 256 -4.12 -14.89 4.63
CA CYS A 256 -3.35 -13.77 5.15
C CYS A 256 -1.84 -14.05 5.02
N LYS A 257 -1.38 -15.24 5.43
CA LYS A 257 0.01 -15.68 5.25
C LYS A 257 0.46 -15.69 3.78
N ILE A 258 -0.41 -16.12 2.86
CA ILE A 258 -0.11 -16.06 1.41
C ILE A 258 0.01 -14.60 0.97
N GLY A 259 -0.93 -13.73 1.36
CA GLY A 259 -0.90 -12.30 1.09
C GLY A 259 0.41 -11.66 1.56
N HIS A 260 0.79 -11.87 2.83
CA HIS A 260 2.06 -11.39 3.38
C HIS A 260 3.26 -11.84 2.55
N ARG A 261 3.36 -13.12 2.21
CA ARG A 261 4.49 -13.66 1.43
C ARG A 261 4.56 -13.10 0.01
N VAL A 262 3.41 -12.82 -0.61
CA VAL A 262 3.38 -12.16 -1.92
C VAL A 262 3.81 -10.71 -1.83
N VAL A 263 3.38 -9.99 -0.79
CA VAL A 263 3.84 -8.62 -0.56
C VAL A 263 5.34 -8.59 -0.24
N ASP A 264 5.85 -9.55 0.53
CA ASP A 264 7.29 -9.71 0.77
C ASP A 264 8.06 -9.95 -0.52
N LEU A 265 7.51 -10.76 -1.42
CA LEU A 265 8.10 -11.00 -2.73
C LEU A 265 8.16 -9.71 -3.56
N LEU A 266 7.10 -8.90 -3.52
CA LEU A 266 7.04 -7.60 -4.19
C LEU A 266 8.07 -6.60 -3.63
N ILE A 267 8.20 -6.51 -2.30
CA ILE A 267 9.22 -5.67 -1.64
C ILE A 267 10.61 -6.10 -2.08
N ASN A 268 10.93 -7.40 -1.96
CA ASN A 268 12.23 -7.93 -2.38
C ASN A 268 12.50 -7.72 -3.87
N TYR A 269 11.46 -7.82 -4.71
CA TYR A 269 11.58 -7.59 -6.14
C TYR A 269 11.93 -6.13 -6.42
N GLN A 270 11.27 -5.17 -5.77
CA GLN A 270 11.55 -3.75 -5.96
C GLN A 270 12.99 -3.39 -5.60
N GLU A 271 13.53 -3.98 -4.53
CA GLU A 271 14.92 -3.79 -4.12
C GLU A 271 15.95 -4.37 -5.11
N ASP A 272 15.61 -5.48 -5.78
CA ASP A 272 16.48 -6.17 -6.74
C ASP A 272 16.21 -5.73 -8.21
N LYS A 273 15.14 -4.98 -8.48
CA LYS A 273 14.69 -4.53 -9.82
C LYS A 273 15.74 -3.66 -10.50
N ASN A 274 16.41 -2.79 -9.74
CA ASN A 274 17.50 -1.93 -10.23
C ASN A 274 18.78 -2.69 -10.66
N ARG A 275 18.85 -4.00 -10.42
CA ARG A 275 19.97 -4.87 -10.85
C ARG A 275 19.65 -5.71 -12.08
N ILE A 276 18.42 -5.64 -12.60
CA ILE A 276 18.01 -6.37 -13.78
C ILE A 276 18.17 -5.43 -14.99
N PRO A 277 18.92 -5.82 -16.03
CA PRO A 277 19.08 -5.00 -17.22
C PRO A 277 17.74 -4.64 -17.86
N THR A 278 17.54 -3.40 -18.30
CA THR A 278 16.22 -2.98 -18.84
C THR A 278 15.83 -3.75 -20.10
N GLU A 279 16.80 -4.13 -20.93
CA GLU A 279 16.57 -4.93 -22.15
C GLU A 279 16.51 -6.46 -21.91
N SER A 280 16.55 -6.91 -20.65
CA SER A 280 16.50 -8.33 -20.29
C SER A 280 15.22 -9.01 -20.78
N LEU A 281 15.33 -10.24 -21.28
CA LEU A 281 14.17 -11.08 -21.62
C LEU A 281 13.40 -11.57 -20.38
N TRP A 282 13.86 -11.22 -19.18
CA TRP A 282 13.03 -11.27 -17.98
C TRP A 282 11.72 -10.49 -18.18
N TYR A 283 11.82 -9.30 -18.77
CA TYR A 283 10.68 -8.47 -19.10
C TYR A 283 10.03 -8.96 -20.41
N PRO A 284 8.74 -9.32 -20.41
CA PRO A 284 8.04 -9.70 -21.63
C PRO A 284 7.86 -8.48 -22.54
N ARG A 285 7.78 -8.74 -23.85
CA ARG A 285 7.45 -7.71 -24.84
C ARG A 285 5.96 -7.73 -25.09
N LYS A 286 5.32 -6.58 -24.93
CA LYS A 286 3.92 -6.30 -25.27
C LYS A 286 3.89 -5.61 -26.62
N PHE A 287 2.88 -5.93 -27.43
CA PHE A 287 2.69 -5.31 -28.74
C PHE A 287 1.69 -4.16 -28.60
N GLU A 288 2.14 -2.94 -28.86
CA GLU A 288 1.30 -1.74 -28.82
C GLU A 288 1.24 -1.11 -30.21
N HIS A 289 0.04 -0.79 -30.68
CA HIS A 289 -0.14 -0.11 -31.96
C HIS A 289 0.05 1.38 -31.73
N PRO A 290 0.97 2.04 -32.45
CA PRO A 290 1.12 3.48 -32.33
C PRO A 290 -0.15 4.16 -32.84
N GLU A 291 -0.55 5.23 -32.16
CA GLU A 291 -1.62 6.09 -32.63
C GLU A 291 -1.19 6.76 -33.94
N TRP A 292 -2.09 6.83 -34.92
CA TRP A 292 -1.76 7.28 -36.27
C TRP A 292 -1.14 8.69 -36.28
N GLY A 293 -1.57 9.58 -35.38
CA GLY A 293 -1.06 10.95 -35.25
C GLY A 293 0.34 11.07 -34.63
N HIS A 294 0.92 9.97 -34.14
CA HIS A 294 2.25 9.93 -33.52
C HIS A 294 3.28 9.12 -34.34
N VAL A 295 2.89 8.61 -35.51
CA VAL A 295 3.80 7.90 -36.41
C VAL A 295 4.67 8.90 -37.17
N SER A 296 5.95 8.59 -37.35
CA SER A 296 6.86 9.48 -38.09
C SER A 296 6.42 9.66 -39.54
N ASP A 297 6.67 10.84 -40.13
CA ASP A 297 6.31 11.12 -41.53
C ASP A 297 6.91 10.08 -42.51
N LEU A 298 8.09 9.53 -42.18
CA LEU A 298 8.73 8.48 -42.97
C LEU A 298 7.94 7.17 -42.92
N GLU A 299 7.56 6.73 -41.72
CA GLU A 299 6.74 5.53 -41.53
C GLU A 299 5.35 5.72 -42.11
N GLU A 300 4.75 6.90 -41.96
CA GLU A 300 3.45 7.23 -42.55
C GLU A 300 3.49 7.17 -44.08
N ASN A 301 4.53 7.74 -44.70
CA ASN A 301 4.72 7.70 -46.14
C ASN A 301 5.03 6.28 -46.66
N LEU A 302 5.81 5.49 -45.91
CA LEU A 302 6.05 4.08 -46.22
C LEU A 302 4.75 3.25 -46.11
N MET A 303 3.94 3.49 -45.08
CA MET A 303 2.64 2.83 -44.91
C MET A 303 1.66 3.20 -46.03
N LYS A 304 1.56 4.49 -46.37
CA LYS A 304 0.70 5.00 -47.45
C LYS A 304 1.12 4.46 -48.82
N SER A 305 2.43 4.43 -49.11
CA SER A 305 2.96 3.95 -50.40
C SER A 305 2.94 2.44 -50.55
N ALA A 306 3.11 1.67 -49.47
CA ALA A 306 3.06 0.22 -49.47
C ALA A 306 1.65 -0.36 -49.22
N GLY A 307 0.65 0.47 -48.91
CA GLY A 307 -0.70 0.02 -48.54
C GLY A 307 -0.75 -0.80 -47.25
N LEU A 308 0.23 -0.63 -46.37
CA LEU A 308 0.38 -1.40 -45.13
C LEU A 308 -0.32 -0.70 -43.96
N ARG A 309 -0.88 -1.49 -43.05
CA ARG A 309 -1.35 -0.99 -41.74
C ARG A 309 -0.15 -0.80 -40.81
N SER A 310 -0.30 0.07 -39.81
CA SER A 310 0.71 0.23 -38.77
C SER A 310 0.99 -1.09 -38.08
N LEU A 311 2.26 -1.52 -38.15
CA LEU A 311 2.74 -2.66 -37.40
C LEU A 311 2.78 -2.31 -35.91
N PRO A 312 2.48 -3.26 -35.01
CA PRO A 312 2.61 -3.01 -33.59
C PRO A 312 4.08 -2.92 -33.19
N ASN A 313 4.41 -1.94 -32.36
CA ASN A 313 5.71 -1.78 -31.74
C ASN A 313 5.83 -2.72 -30.53
N ALA A 314 6.97 -3.38 -30.39
CA ALA A 314 7.24 -4.26 -29.26
C ALA A 314 7.80 -3.43 -28.09
N VAL A 315 6.94 -3.06 -27.14
CA VAL A 315 7.29 -2.33 -25.91
C VAL A 315 7.62 -3.34 -24.80
N ILE A 316 8.66 -3.07 -24.01
CA ILE A 316 9.07 -3.93 -22.89
C ILE A 316 8.19 -3.62 -21.67
N ASP A 317 7.57 -4.64 -21.09
CA ASP A 317 6.76 -4.48 -19.89
C ASP A 317 7.61 -4.66 -18.62
N HIS A 318 8.07 -3.53 -18.07
CA HIS A 318 8.91 -3.50 -16.86
C HIS A 318 8.14 -3.85 -15.57
N ASN A 319 6.81 -3.77 -15.59
CA ASN A 319 5.94 -3.96 -14.42
C ASN A 319 5.13 -5.27 -14.51
N TRP A 320 5.53 -6.21 -15.36
CA TRP A 320 4.77 -7.43 -15.65
C TRP A 320 4.56 -8.34 -14.42
N LEU A 321 5.52 -8.34 -13.48
CA LEU A 321 5.45 -9.19 -12.29
C LEU A 321 4.44 -8.60 -11.29
N GLU A 322 4.51 -7.29 -11.09
CA GLU A 322 3.61 -6.49 -10.27
C GLU A 322 2.18 -6.60 -10.78
N GLN A 323 1.96 -6.47 -12.09
CA GLN A 323 0.65 -6.64 -12.73
C GLN A 323 0.03 -8.02 -12.47
N LYS A 324 0.84 -9.07 -12.27
CA LYS A 324 0.35 -10.43 -11.97
C LYS A 324 0.18 -10.69 -10.48
N LEU A 325 1.04 -10.13 -9.63
CA LEU A 325 1.04 -10.36 -8.18
C LEU A 325 0.05 -9.45 -7.43
N LEU A 326 -0.08 -8.18 -7.82
CA LEU A 326 -0.98 -7.23 -7.16
C LEU A 326 -2.44 -7.71 -7.15
N PRO A 327 -3.02 -8.23 -8.24
CA PRO A 327 -4.37 -8.79 -8.20
C PRO A 327 -4.53 -9.96 -7.22
N ILE A 328 -3.46 -10.73 -6.96
CA ILE A 328 -3.47 -11.81 -5.96
C ILE A 328 -3.52 -11.20 -4.56
N VAL A 329 -2.70 -10.18 -4.28
CA VAL A 329 -2.69 -9.46 -2.99
C VAL A 329 -4.05 -8.83 -2.71
N ILE A 330 -4.61 -8.09 -3.67
CA ILE A 330 -5.92 -7.44 -3.53
C ILE A 330 -7.04 -8.46 -3.30
N ARG A 331 -6.96 -9.63 -3.96
CA ARG A 331 -7.92 -10.72 -3.72
C ARG A 331 -7.77 -11.31 -2.31
N CYS A 332 -6.55 -11.55 -1.84
CA CYS A 332 -6.30 -11.99 -0.47
C CYS A 332 -6.86 -10.97 0.52
N PHE A 333 -6.57 -9.68 0.33
CA PHE A 333 -7.06 -8.61 1.19
C PHE A 333 -8.59 -8.58 1.24
N LYS A 334 -9.26 -8.61 0.10
CA LYS A 334 -10.73 -8.67 0.03
C LYS A 334 -11.30 -9.86 0.80
N SER A 335 -10.69 -11.04 0.65
CA SER A 335 -11.14 -12.25 1.36
C SER A 335 -10.96 -12.16 2.88
N VAL A 336 -9.88 -11.53 3.36
CA VAL A 336 -9.61 -11.37 4.80
C VAL A 336 -10.54 -10.35 5.43
N ILE A 337 -10.87 -9.26 4.73
CA ILE A 337 -11.78 -8.22 5.27
C ILE A 337 -13.21 -8.75 5.41
N SER A 338 -13.62 -9.71 4.57
CA SER A 338 -14.94 -10.34 4.66
C SER A 338 -15.09 -11.26 5.88
N GLU A 339 -14.03 -11.53 6.63
CA GLU A 339 -14.08 -12.34 7.84
C GLU A 339 -14.23 -11.49 9.12
N PRO A 340 -14.83 -12.05 10.19
CA PRO A 340 -15.02 -11.34 11.45
C PRO A 340 -13.71 -11.00 12.20
N GLU A 341 -12.57 -11.60 11.81
CA GLU A 341 -11.26 -11.39 12.45
C GLU A 341 -10.51 -10.19 11.85
N GLY A 342 -10.89 -8.97 12.26
CA GLY A 342 -10.32 -7.73 11.75
C GLY A 342 -8.80 -7.56 11.95
N ILE A 343 -8.18 -8.29 12.88
CA ILE A 343 -6.73 -8.21 13.15
C ILE A 343 -5.91 -8.64 11.93
N LEU A 344 -6.33 -9.70 11.23
CA LEU A 344 -5.61 -10.22 10.06
C LEU A 344 -5.66 -9.23 8.90
N ALA A 345 -6.78 -8.52 8.72
CA ALA A 345 -6.93 -7.49 7.69
C ALA A 345 -5.97 -6.32 7.94
N ALA A 346 -5.86 -5.87 9.19
CA ALA A 346 -4.94 -4.81 9.59
C ALA A 346 -3.47 -5.21 9.40
N GLN A 347 -3.09 -6.46 9.73
CA GLN A 347 -1.74 -6.98 9.51
C GLN A 347 -1.36 -6.99 8.03
N LEU A 348 -2.27 -7.48 7.16
CA LEU A 348 -2.04 -7.52 5.73
C LEU A 348 -1.98 -6.09 5.14
N LEU A 349 -2.88 -5.19 5.56
CA LEU A 349 -2.86 -3.79 5.15
C LEU A 349 -1.53 -3.12 5.51
N TRP A 350 -1.06 -3.30 6.74
CA TRP A 350 0.23 -2.75 7.18
C TRP A 350 1.36 -3.22 6.26
N ARG A 351 1.34 -4.50 5.84
CA ARG A 351 2.37 -5.01 4.94
C ARG A 351 2.27 -4.41 3.53
N ILE A 352 1.05 -4.22 3.01
CA ILE A 352 0.82 -3.54 1.73
C ILE A 352 1.32 -2.09 1.79
N GLN A 353 1.07 -1.39 2.90
CA GLN A 353 1.59 -0.04 3.12
C GLN A 353 3.13 0.00 3.15
N GLN A 354 3.80 -1.01 3.73
CA GLN A 354 5.26 -1.10 3.65
C GLN A 354 5.75 -1.27 2.20
N TYR A 355 5.02 -2.01 1.37
CA TYR A 355 5.34 -2.11 -0.05
C TYR A 355 5.14 -0.78 -0.79
N ALA A 356 4.01 -0.09 -0.58
CA ALA A 356 3.77 1.23 -1.18
C ALA A 356 4.84 2.25 -0.75
N ARG A 357 5.29 2.21 0.52
CA ARG A 357 6.41 3.02 1.01
C ARG A 357 7.72 2.67 0.32
N THR A 358 7.97 1.39 0.04
CA THR A 358 9.18 0.93 -0.68
C THR A 358 9.18 1.44 -2.13
N LEU A 359 8.03 1.47 -2.79
CA LEU A 359 7.86 2.08 -4.11
C LEU A 359 8.14 3.59 -4.08
N ALA A 360 7.59 4.32 -3.09
CA ALA A 360 7.88 5.74 -2.90
C ALA A 360 9.37 6.01 -2.65
N ALA A 361 10.01 5.17 -1.83
CA ALA A 361 11.44 5.24 -1.55
C ALA A 361 12.34 4.86 -2.75
N ALA A 362 11.78 4.24 -3.80
CA ALA A 362 12.45 3.97 -5.07
C ALA A 362 12.19 5.06 -6.15
N GLY A 363 11.33 6.03 -5.86
CA GLY A 363 10.91 7.07 -6.81
C GLY A 363 9.78 6.64 -7.77
N GLU A 364 8.99 5.62 -7.38
CA GLU A 364 7.81 5.14 -8.12
C GLU A 364 6.52 5.55 -7.37
N LEU A 365 6.32 6.86 -7.18
CA LEU A 365 5.19 7.40 -6.40
C LEU A 365 3.82 7.13 -7.01
N GLU A 366 3.71 7.21 -8.33
CA GLU A 366 2.47 6.97 -9.07
C GLU A 366 1.98 5.54 -8.86
N ASP A 367 2.90 4.57 -8.96
CA ASP A 367 2.61 3.16 -8.71
C ASP A 367 2.26 2.92 -7.23
N ALA A 368 2.94 3.58 -6.29
CA ALA A 368 2.64 3.48 -4.87
C ALA A 368 1.21 3.93 -4.55
N MET A 369 0.77 5.06 -5.10
CA MET A 369 -0.59 5.57 -4.92
C MET A 369 -1.61 4.67 -5.64
N GLY A 370 -1.29 4.19 -6.84
CA GLY A 370 -2.15 3.25 -7.58
C GLY A 370 -2.41 1.94 -6.83
N VAL A 371 -1.44 1.43 -6.08
CA VAL A 371 -1.63 0.28 -5.18
C VAL A 371 -2.63 0.62 -4.07
N MET A 372 -2.50 1.78 -3.43
CA MET A 372 -3.42 2.20 -2.36
C MET A 372 -4.83 2.48 -2.87
N ASP A 373 -4.96 3.06 -4.07
CA ASP A 373 -6.24 3.20 -4.77
C ASP A 373 -6.91 1.84 -4.99
N ALA A 374 -6.16 0.83 -5.44
CA ALA A 374 -6.70 -0.51 -5.67
C ALA A 374 -7.13 -1.21 -4.36
N VAL A 375 -6.39 -0.99 -3.27
CA VAL A 375 -6.75 -1.47 -1.92
C VAL A 375 -8.04 -0.79 -1.44
N PHE A 376 -8.14 0.52 -1.62
CA PHE A 376 -9.31 1.30 -1.24
C PHE A 376 -10.56 0.87 -2.02
N GLU A 377 -10.47 0.73 -3.35
CA GLU A 377 -11.60 0.27 -4.16
C GLU A 377 -12.02 -1.18 -3.84
N ALA A 378 -11.11 -2.01 -3.32
CA ALA A 378 -11.46 -3.35 -2.84
C ALA A 378 -12.25 -3.33 -1.52
N LEU A 379 -12.09 -2.29 -0.70
CA LEU A 379 -12.77 -2.09 0.58
C LEU A 379 -14.20 -1.58 0.40
N ILE A 380 -14.44 -0.67 -0.56
CA ILE A 380 -15.74 -0.04 -0.83
C ILE A 380 -16.93 -1.02 -0.90
N PRO A 381 -16.90 -2.12 -1.69
CA PRO A 381 -18.05 -3.01 -1.77
C PRO A 381 -18.36 -3.72 -0.45
N VAL A 382 -17.34 -3.98 0.38
CA VAL A 382 -17.52 -4.65 1.68
C VAL A 382 -18.12 -3.68 2.71
N ILE A 383 -17.68 -2.41 2.71
CA ILE A 383 -18.30 -1.36 3.52
C ILE A 383 -19.76 -1.17 3.12
N ALA A 384 -20.05 -1.07 1.82
CA ALA A 384 -21.42 -0.86 1.33
C ALA A 384 -22.36 -2.00 1.74
N GLU A 385 -21.88 -3.25 1.69
CA GLU A 385 -22.62 -4.42 2.17
C GLU A 385 -22.87 -4.35 3.68
N HIS A 386 -21.84 -3.99 4.46
CA HIS A 386 -21.95 -3.84 5.91
C HIS A 386 -22.96 -2.75 6.30
N VAL A 387 -22.85 -1.54 5.72
CA VAL A 387 -23.75 -0.41 5.97
C VAL A 387 -25.21 -0.76 5.64
N THR A 388 -25.45 -1.57 4.61
CA THR A 388 -26.81 -2.01 4.24
C THR A 388 -27.39 -3.02 5.24
N GLN A 389 -26.56 -3.84 5.89
CA GLN A 389 -26.97 -4.88 6.84
C GLN A 389 -27.19 -4.36 8.29
N GLN A 390 -26.90 -3.09 8.58
CA GLN A 390 -26.95 -2.44 9.91
C GLN A 390 -28.36 -2.33 10.55
N ALA A 391 -29.40 -2.94 9.95
CA ALA A 391 -30.78 -2.78 10.40
C ALA A 391 -31.23 -3.71 11.55
N THR A 392 -30.37 -4.64 12.03
CA THR A 392 -30.86 -5.77 12.86
C THR A 392 -30.25 -5.97 14.26
N ASP A 393 -29.09 -5.37 14.62
CA ASP A 393 -28.55 -5.52 15.99
C ASP A 393 -27.58 -4.38 16.38
N GLN A 394 -27.69 -3.79 17.58
CA GLN A 394 -26.96 -2.53 17.91
C GLN A 394 -25.48 -2.71 18.32
N ASP A 395 -25.12 -3.81 18.99
CA ASP A 395 -23.77 -3.99 19.56
C ASP A 395 -22.75 -4.64 18.59
N GLU A 396 -23.18 -5.59 17.74
CA GLU A 396 -22.30 -6.16 16.70
C GLU A 396 -22.03 -5.15 15.58
N THR A 397 -23.02 -4.32 15.26
CA THR A 397 -22.90 -3.24 14.26
C THR A 397 -21.81 -2.24 14.65
N PHE A 398 -21.70 -1.90 15.93
CA PHE A 398 -20.71 -0.95 16.41
C PHE A 398 -19.26 -1.45 16.24
N ARG A 399 -19.00 -2.74 16.53
CA ARG A 399 -17.66 -3.32 16.36
C ARG A 399 -17.24 -3.36 14.89
N GLY A 400 -18.19 -3.60 13.99
CA GLY A 400 -17.98 -3.57 12.55
C GLY A 400 -17.64 -2.16 12.04
N GLU A 401 -18.42 -1.15 12.43
CA GLU A 401 -18.17 0.25 12.04
C GLU A 401 -16.80 0.75 12.49
N LEU A 402 -16.41 0.49 13.74
CA LEU A 402 -15.11 0.89 14.26
C LEU A 402 -13.96 0.18 13.53
N PHE A 403 -14.14 -1.10 13.18
CA PHE A 403 -13.17 -1.84 12.39
C PHE A 403 -12.96 -1.23 11.00
N PHE A 404 -14.04 -0.94 10.26
CA PHE A 404 -13.94 -0.31 8.95
C PHE A 404 -13.39 1.12 9.03
N LEU A 405 -13.76 1.88 10.06
CA LEU A 405 -13.21 3.21 10.31
C LEU A 405 -11.69 3.16 10.47
N ASN A 406 -11.17 2.25 11.29
CA ASN A 406 -9.72 2.09 11.49
C ASN A 406 -8.98 1.70 10.19
N LEU A 407 -9.59 0.85 9.35
CA LEU A 407 -9.01 0.49 8.04
C LEU A 407 -8.99 1.70 7.10
N VAL A 408 -10.09 2.45 7.00
CA VAL A 408 -10.19 3.66 6.18
C VAL A 408 -9.18 4.70 6.64
N GLU A 409 -9.10 4.97 7.94
CA GLU A 409 -8.14 5.92 8.50
C GLU A 409 -6.70 5.49 8.20
N SER A 410 -6.37 4.22 8.38
CA SER A 410 -5.03 3.70 8.06
C SER A 410 -4.68 3.87 6.57
N ILE A 411 -5.60 3.56 5.65
CA ILE A 411 -5.40 3.79 4.21
C ILE A 411 -5.23 5.30 3.94
N ALA A 412 -6.10 6.13 4.50
CA ALA A 412 -6.11 7.57 4.27
C ALA A 412 -4.86 8.29 4.76
N ARG A 413 -4.16 7.77 5.77
CA ARG A 413 -2.87 8.30 6.25
C ARG A 413 -1.66 7.84 5.45
N THR A 414 -1.84 6.86 4.55
CA THR A 414 -0.72 6.33 3.74
C THR A 414 -0.04 7.38 2.86
N PRO A 415 -0.73 8.34 2.22
CA PRO A 415 -0.09 9.42 1.46
C PRO A 415 0.96 10.22 2.24
N GLU A 416 0.76 10.46 3.54
CA GLU A 416 1.76 11.11 4.40
C GLU A 416 3.03 10.26 4.54
N TRP A 417 2.86 8.93 4.65
CA TRP A 417 3.98 8.00 4.69
C TRP A 417 4.68 7.90 3.34
N LEU A 418 3.96 7.99 2.22
CA LEU A 418 4.53 8.05 0.87
C LEU A 418 5.36 9.33 0.70
N LEU A 419 4.88 10.48 1.19
CA LEU A 419 5.64 11.73 1.23
C LEU A 419 6.94 11.57 2.03
N GLY A 420 6.89 10.90 3.19
CA GLY A 420 8.08 10.58 3.96
C GLY A 420 9.04 9.62 3.23
N GLY A 421 8.53 8.64 2.49
CA GLY A 421 9.33 7.74 1.64
C GLY A 421 10.01 8.48 0.49
N PHE A 422 9.28 9.40 -0.14
CA PHE A 422 9.78 10.28 -1.19
C PHE A 422 10.90 11.19 -0.72
N HIS A 423 10.73 11.80 0.47
CA HIS A 423 11.77 12.65 1.04
C HIS A 423 13.07 11.86 1.25
N LYS A 424 12.99 10.66 1.84
CA LYS A 424 14.14 9.76 1.99
C LYS A 424 14.81 9.38 0.66
N HIS A 425 14.02 9.16 -0.38
CA HIS A 425 14.54 8.89 -1.74
C HIS A 425 15.40 10.05 -2.22
N TRP A 426 14.93 11.29 -2.07
CA TRP A 426 15.69 12.48 -2.48
C TRP A 426 16.90 12.76 -1.60
N GLU A 427 16.79 12.58 -0.29
CA GLU A 427 17.94 12.66 0.62
C GLU A 427 19.05 11.68 0.20
N SER A 428 18.70 10.46 -0.20
CA SER A 428 19.67 9.45 -0.66
C SER A 428 20.32 9.78 -2.02
N LEU A 429 19.68 10.65 -2.80
CA LEU A 429 20.12 11.06 -4.14
C LEU A 429 20.78 12.44 -4.16
N ARG A 430 21.20 12.95 -2.99
CA ARG A 430 21.96 14.20 -2.89
C ARG A 430 23.06 14.24 -3.95
N ILE A 431 23.12 15.36 -4.68
CA ILE A 431 23.87 15.43 -5.94
C ILE A 431 25.38 15.38 -5.74
N VAL A 432 25.86 15.76 -4.55
CA VAL A 432 27.23 15.53 -4.11
C VAL A 432 27.55 14.03 -4.10
N ASP A 433 26.65 13.21 -3.56
CA ASP A 433 26.78 11.76 -3.54
C ASP A 433 26.57 11.15 -4.93
N LEU A 434 25.63 11.66 -5.73
CA LEU A 434 25.43 11.19 -7.12
C LEU A 434 26.70 11.41 -7.96
N GLY A 435 27.38 12.54 -7.79
CA GLY A 435 28.65 12.82 -8.45
C GLY A 435 29.77 11.85 -8.06
N LEU A 436 29.83 11.45 -6.80
CA LEU A 436 30.76 10.43 -6.29
C LEU A 436 30.41 9.03 -6.81
N HIS A 437 29.13 8.66 -6.80
CA HIS A 437 28.64 7.38 -7.32
C HIS A 437 28.91 7.24 -8.82
N LEU A 438 28.64 8.27 -9.63
CA LEU A 438 28.92 8.26 -11.07
C LEU A 438 30.43 8.16 -11.37
N ASN A 439 31.27 8.80 -10.56
CA ASN A 439 32.73 8.70 -10.69
C ASN A 439 33.25 7.29 -10.31
N ALA A 440 32.55 6.58 -9.42
CA ALA A 440 32.92 5.22 -8.99
C ALA A 440 32.54 4.13 -10.02
N ILE A 441 31.65 4.43 -10.97
CA ILE A 441 31.21 3.46 -11.99
C ILE A 441 32.35 3.17 -12.97
N ARG A 442 32.71 1.89 -13.07
CA ARG A 442 33.61 1.40 -14.11
C ARG A 442 32.83 1.21 -15.41
N TRP A 443 32.66 2.28 -16.19
CA TRP A 443 31.93 2.28 -17.47
C TRP A 443 32.43 1.23 -18.49
N ARG A 444 33.65 0.73 -18.33
CA ARG A 444 34.23 -0.34 -19.18
C ARG A 444 33.63 -1.72 -18.92
N ASN A 445 33.08 -1.99 -17.72
CA ASN A 445 32.47 -3.27 -17.37
C ASN A 445 30.94 -3.12 -17.31
N PRO A 446 30.15 -3.91 -18.04
CA PRO A 446 28.69 -3.88 -17.95
C PRO A 446 28.16 -4.08 -16.52
N GLU A 447 28.87 -4.84 -15.67
CA GLU A 447 28.49 -5.05 -14.26
C GLU A 447 28.67 -3.80 -13.38
N GLY A 448 29.47 -2.82 -13.82
CA GLY A 448 29.82 -1.65 -13.04
C GLY A 448 28.61 -0.79 -12.65
N ILE A 449 27.62 -0.68 -13.53
CA ILE A 449 26.40 0.12 -13.32
C ILE A 449 25.58 -0.44 -12.15
N TYR A 450 25.43 -1.77 -12.11
CA TYR A 450 24.57 -2.45 -11.14
C TYR A 450 25.24 -2.63 -9.76
N ASN A 451 26.58 -2.74 -9.72
CA ASN A 451 27.32 -3.03 -8.48
C ASN A 451 27.65 -1.79 -7.64
N SER A 452 28.02 -0.66 -8.26
CA SER A 452 28.57 0.49 -7.52
C SER A 452 27.58 1.61 -7.23
N ALA A 453 26.49 1.74 -8.01
CA ALA A 453 25.60 2.90 -7.93
C ALA A 453 24.17 2.58 -7.47
N LYS A 454 23.73 1.32 -7.53
CA LYS A 454 22.32 0.89 -7.29
C LYS A 454 21.30 1.96 -7.74
N PRO A 455 21.37 2.40 -9.01
CA PRO A 455 20.61 3.57 -9.43
C PRO A 455 19.11 3.29 -9.30
N PRO A 456 18.28 4.31 -9.04
CA PRO A 456 16.83 4.18 -9.16
C PRO A 456 16.42 3.59 -10.51
N THR A 457 15.37 2.77 -10.54
CA THR A 457 14.91 2.04 -11.74
C THR A 457 14.71 2.97 -12.94
N TYR A 458 14.15 4.16 -12.73
CA TYR A 458 13.90 5.13 -13.79
C TYR A 458 15.18 5.76 -14.39
N LEU A 459 16.30 5.77 -13.65
CA LEU A 459 17.59 6.22 -14.17
C LEU A 459 18.35 5.12 -14.91
N LEU A 460 18.01 3.85 -14.64
CA LEU A 460 18.76 2.71 -15.16
C LEU A 460 18.81 2.69 -16.69
N SER A 461 17.68 2.95 -17.36
CA SER A 461 17.61 3.01 -18.83
C SER A 461 18.54 4.09 -19.42
N THR A 462 18.61 5.25 -18.77
CA THR A 462 19.47 6.37 -19.19
C THR A 462 20.94 6.02 -18.98
N MET A 463 21.27 5.38 -17.86
CA MET A 463 22.64 4.97 -17.55
C MET A 463 23.13 3.84 -18.45
N GLU A 464 22.27 2.88 -18.80
CA GLU A 464 22.56 1.81 -19.75
C GLU A 464 22.77 2.36 -21.17
N ALA A 465 21.94 3.33 -21.61
CA ALA A 465 22.12 4.01 -22.89
C ALA A 465 23.44 4.77 -22.96
N LEU A 466 23.79 5.48 -21.89
CA LEU A 466 25.07 6.18 -21.75
C LEU A 466 26.26 5.22 -21.79
N ALA A 467 26.18 4.10 -21.05
CA ALA A 467 27.22 3.08 -21.06
C ALA A 467 27.43 2.47 -22.46
N LYS A 468 26.34 2.22 -23.21
CA LYS A 468 26.41 1.76 -24.60
C LYS A 468 27.11 2.77 -25.50
N GLN A 469 26.87 4.07 -25.33
CA GLN A 469 27.55 5.12 -26.09
C GLN A 469 29.05 5.16 -25.76
N ILE A 470 29.41 5.17 -24.47
CA ILE A 470 30.81 5.14 -24.01
C ILE A 470 31.53 3.89 -24.52
N HIS A 471 30.88 2.73 -24.50
CA HIS A 471 31.49 1.50 -25.00
C HIS A 471 31.76 1.56 -26.52
N LYS A 472 30.86 2.17 -27.30
CA LYS A 472 31.07 2.41 -28.73
C LYS A 472 32.24 3.37 -28.97
N GLU A 473 32.35 4.45 -28.19
CA GLU A 473 33.48 5.39 -28.28
C GLU A 473 34.81 4.71 -27.99
N VAL A 474 34.89 3.93 -26.91
CA VAL A 474 36.09 3.16 -26.54
C VAL A 474 36.44 2.13 -27.61
N ALA A 475 35.45 1.47 -28.21
CA ALA A 475 35.68 0.52 -29.28
C ALA A 475 36.22 1.18 -30.57
N LEU A 476 35.80 2.42 -30.87
CA LEU A 476 36.22 3.15 -32.07
C LEU A 476 37.55 3.90 -31.88
N THR A 477 37.79 4.47 -30.70
CA THR A 477 38.90 5.42 -30.46
C THR A 477 39.90 4.96 -29.41
N GLY A 478 39.64 3.84 -28.72
CA GLY A 478 40.47 3.32 -27.63
C GLY A 478 40.27 4.02 -26.26
N ALA A 479 39.55 5.15 -26.23
CA ALA A 479 39.28 5.94 -25.03
C ALA A 479 37.84 6.49 -25.03
N PRO A 480 37.26 6.83 -23.86
CA PRO A 480 36.00 7.57 -23.82
C PRO A 480 36.25 9.00 -24.35
N VAL A 481 35.48 9.44 -25.33
CA VAL A 481 35.55 10.80 -25.91
C VAL A 481 34.63 11.74 -25.14
N MET A 482 33.49 11.23 -24.67
CA MET A 482 32.50 12.01 -23.93
C MET A 482 33.06 12.49 -22.58
N PRO A 483 33.08 13.81 -22.34
CA PRO A 483 33.60 14.36 -21.09
C PRO A 483 32.69 14.04 -19.90
N LEU A 484 33.28 13.91 -18.71
CA LEU A 484 32.56 13.56 -17.47
C LEU A 484 31.42 14.53 -17.13
N TRP A 485 31.55 15.82 -17.48
CA TRP A 485 30.49 16.80 -17.24
C TRP A 485 29.23 16.52 -18.09
N ALA A 486 29.40 16.03 -19.33
CA ALA A 486 28.28 15.71 -20.22
C ALA A 486 27.54 14.44 -19.76
N GLN A 487 28.30 13.45 -19.26
CA GLN A 487 27.75 12.26 -18.61
C GLN A 487 26.89 12.64 -17.40
N LYS A 488 27.40 13.51 -16.52
CA LYS A 488 26.68 14.01 -15.35
C LYS A 488 25.44 14.82 -15.74
N SER A 489 25.54 15.69 -16.73
CA SER A 489 24.42 16.49 -17.22
C SER A 489 23.26 15.61 -17.73
N THR A 490 23.58 14.54 -18.45
CA THR A 490 22.57 13.60 -18.97
C THR A 490 21.79 12.92 -17.85
N VAL A 491 22.47 12.43 -16.81
CA VAL A 491 21.82 11.80 -15.64
C VAL A 491 21.04 12.82 -14.82
N LYS A 492 21.62 14.01 -14.58
CA LYS A 492 20.94 15.11 -13.87
C LYS A 492 19.66 15.54 -14.57
N ARG A 493 19.65 15.60 -15.90
CA ARG A 493 18.46 15.95 -16.68
C ARG A 493 17.34 14.93 -16.51
N ALA A 494 17.66 13.63 -16.53
CA ALA A 494 16.67 12.58 -16.29
C ALA A 494 16.09 12.66 -14.87
N LEU A 495 16.94 12.92 -13.88
CA LEU A 495 16.55 13.15 -12.49
C LEU A 495 15.63 14.38 -12.36
N ALA A 496 16.00 15.50 -12.97
CA ALA A 496 15.24 16.74 -12.96
C ALA A 496 13.85 16.58 -13.58
N LYS A 497 13.74 15.88 -14.72
CA LYS A 497 12.45 15.57 -15.36
C LYS A 497 11.54 14.80 -14.42
N ARG A 498 12.07 13.77 -13.76
CA ARG A 498 11.30 12.94 -12.82
C ARG A 498 10.91 13.72 -11.56
N TYR A 499 11.79 14.59 -11.06
CA TYR A 499 11.51 15.47 -9.92
C TYR A 499 10.31 16.39 -10.20
N VAL A 500 10.30 17.12 -11.32
CA VAL A 500 9.19 18.01 -11.70
C VAL A 500 7.87 17.23 -11.81
N ALA A 501 7.90 16.03 -12.39
CA ALA A 501 6.72 15.18 -12.47
C ALA A 501 6.20 14.79 -11.07
N HIS A 502 7.09 14.42 -10.14
CA HIS A 502 6.72 14.06 -8.78
C HIS A 502 6.14 15.23 -7.97
N ILE A 503 6.70 16.43 -8.07
CA ILE A 503 6.16 17.61 -7.38
C ILE A 503 4.74 17.92 -7.87
N ASN A 504 4.52 17.86 -9.19
CA ASN A 504 3.19 18.02 -9.77
C ASN A 504 2.21 16.92 -9.31
N PHE A 505 2.70 15.68 -9.22
CA PHE A 505 1.91 14.54 -8.73
C PHE A 505 1.47 14.73 -7.27
N LEU A 506 2.41 15.09 -6.38
CA LEU A 506 2.16 15.31 -4.95
C LEU A 506 1.20 16.49 -4.70
N GLY A 507 1.35 17.58 -5.45
CA GLY A 507 0.53 18.79 -5.28
C GLY A 507 -0.88 18.70 -5.86
N LYS A 508 -1.09 17.93 -6.94
CA LYS A 508 -2.38 17.89 -7.66
C LYS A 508 -3.05 16.52 -7.64
N GLN A 509 -2.32 15.45 -7.95
CA GLN A 509 -2.92 14.13 -8.15
C GLN A 509 -3.25 13.45 -6.82
N VAL A 510 -2.38 13.54 -5.82
CA VAL A 510 -2.65 12.94 -4.50
C VAL A 510 -3.89 13.56 -3.82
N PRO A 511 -4.05 14.90 -3.72
CA PRO A 511 -5.27 15.49 -3.18
C PRO A 511 -6.52 15.09 -3.98
N SER A 512 -6.42 15.00 -5.31
CA SER A 512 -7.54 14.59 -6.15
C SER A 512 -7.97 13.13 -5.89
N ALA A 513 -7.02 12.23 -5.64
CA ALA A 513 -7.30 10.84 -5.29
C ALA A 513 -7.94 10.71 -3.90
N MET A 514 -7.49 11.48 -2.91
CA MET A 514 -8.10 11.50 -1.58
C MET A 514 -9.52 12.08 -1.60
N ARG A 515 -9.77 13.15 -2.40
CA ARG A 515 -11.13 13.65 -2.63
C ARG A 515 -12.02 12.60 -3.31
N LYS A 516 -11.47 11.85 -4.28
CA LYS A 516 -12.17 10.70 -4.88
C LYS A 516 -12.53 9.67 -3.81
N TRP A 517 -11.62 9.31 -2.91
CA TRP A 517 -11.89 8.38 -1.81
C TRP A 517 -13.04 8.84 -0.92
N ALA A 518 -13.05 10.12 -0.51
CA ALA A 518 -14.15 10.70 0.26
C ALA A 518 -15.49 10.57 -0.49
N SER A 519 -15.54 10.96 -1.77
CA SER A 519 -16.77 10.88 -2.58
C SER A 519 -17.31 9.44 -2.74
N ARG A 520 -16.43 8.43 -2.75
CA ARG A 520 -16.83 7.02 -2.81
C ARG A 520 -17.47 6.58 -1.50
N LEU A 521 -16.96 7.02 -0.35
CA LEU A 521 -17.54 6.74 0.96
C LEU A 521 -18.86 7.48 1.20
N GLU A 522 -19.00 8.71 0.69
CA GLU A 522 -20.27 9.45 0.67
C GLU A 522 -21.34 8.65 -0.09
N SER A 523 -20.98 8.08 -1.25
CA SER A 523 -21.91 7.23 -2.02
C SER A 523 -22.35 5.96 -1.27
N CYS A 524 -21.56 5.50 -0.30
CA CYS A 524 -21.88 4.38 0.59
C CYS A 524 -22.57 4.81 1.89
N ARG A 525 -22.79 6.11 2.13
CA ARG A 525 -23.32 6.67 3.39
C ARG A 525 -22.49 6.33 4.63
N PHE A 526 -21.17 6.27 4.48
CA PHE A 526 -20.26 6.00 5.60
C PHE A 526 -19.60 7.29 6.12
N ASP A 527 -20.39 8.12 6.81
CA ASP A 527 -20.04 9.50 7.18
C ASP A 527 -18.74 9.61 8.01
N TRP A 528 -18.55 8.70 8.98
CA TRP A 528 -17.33 8.67 9.80
C TRP A 528 -16.08 8.35 8.97
N GLY A 529 -16.19 7.52 7.93
CA GLY A 529 -15.08 7.25 7.02
C GLY A 529 -14.77 8.45 6.12
N VAL A 530 -15.79 9.19 5.66
CA VAL A 530 -15.59 10.45 4.92
C VAL A 530 -14.82 11.44 5.79
N ALA A 531 -15.19 11.54 7.07
CA ALA A 531 -14.49 12.40 8.03
C ALA A 531 -13.03 11.97 8.22
N ALA A 532 -12.75 10.67 8.38
CA ALA A 532 -11.38 10.16 8.49
C ALA A 532 -10.52 10.50 7.27
N VAL A 533 -11.06 10.36 6.04
CA VAL A 533 -10.33 10.70 4.81
C VAL A 533 -10.04 12.20 4.72
N ARG A 534 -11.02 13.05 5.05
CA ARG A 534 -10.84 14.51 5.01
C ARG A 534 -9.86 15.00 6.08
N ALA A 535 -9.90 14.43 7.29
CA ALA A 535 -8.93 14.71 8.34
C ALA A 535 -7.50 14.37 7.89
N ALA A 536 -7.30 13.17 7.33
CA ALA A 536 -6.00 12.76 6.80
C ALA A 536 -5.55 13.60 5.60
N SER A 537 -6.49 14.06 4.75
CA SER A 537 -6.19 14.97 3.63
C SER A 537 -5.67 16.32 4.13
N PHE A 538 -6.24 16.82 5.24
CA PHE A 538 -5.83 18.07 5.86
C PHE A 538 -4.43 17.96 6.46
N GLU A 539 -4.15 16.87 7.19
CA GLU A 539 -2.80 16.55 7.69
C GLU A 539 -1.79 16.48 6.55
N TYR A 540 -2.10 15.74 5.47
CA TYR A 540 -1.22 15.61 4.29
C TYR A 540 -0.87 16.96 3.65
N LEU A 541 -1.84 17.85 3.45
CA LEU A 541 -1.61 19.15 2.80
C LEU A 541 -0.79 20.12 3.66
N ASN A 542 -0.89 20.01 5.00
CA ASN A 542 -0.03 20.76 5.92
C ASN A 542 1.39 20.19 5.92
N ASP A 543 1.54 18.87 6.06
CA ASP A 543 2.84 18.20 6.00
C ASP A 543 3.56 18.42 4.67
N LEU A 544 2.81 18.46 3.57
CA LEU A 544 3.35 18.80 2.25
C LEU A 544 3.92 20.23 2.23
N ALA A 545 3.30 21.18 2.94
CA ALA A 545 3.81 22.54 3.06
C ALA A 545 5.18 22.52 3.76
N ASP A 546 5.22 21.93 4.95
CA ASP A 546 6.41 21.92 5.82
C ASP A 546 7.58 21.15 5.18
N ARG A 547 7.30 20.01 4.55
CA ARG A 547 8.34 19.14 3.98
C ARG A 547 8.72 19.51 2.54
N SER A 548 8.04 20.47 1.90
CA SER A 548 8.37 20.89 0.53
C SER A 548 9.51 21.90 0.43
N ALA A 549 9.85 22.61 1.52
CA ALA A 549 10.88 23.67 1.51
C ALA A 549 12.28 23.15 1.15
N ASP A 550 12.78 22.12 1.84
CA ASP A 550 14.12 21.56 1.63
C ASP A 550 14.31 20.93 0.23
N PRO A 551 13.38 20.11 -0.30
CA PRO A 551 13.48 19.62 -1.68
C PRO A 551 13.50 20.75 -2.74
N LEU A 552 12.72 21.82 -2.55
CA LEU A 552 12.67 22.95 -3.48
C LEU A 552 13.95 23.79 -3.44
N GLU A 553 14.61 23.89 -2.29
CA GLU A 553 15.92 24.50 -2.14
C GLU A 553 17.01 23.64 -2.80
N GLN A 554 16.97 22.32 -2.63
CA GLN A 554 17.89 21.39 -3.29
C GLN A 554 17.79 21.41 -4.82
N TRP A 555 16.60 21.70 -5.36
CA TRP A 555 16.43 21.97 -6.80
C TRP A 555 17.31 23.14 -7.24
N ASP A 556 17.28 24.28 -6.53
CA ASP A 556 18.05 25.47 -6.89
C ASP A 556 19.55 25.24 -6.88
N ILE A 557 20.04 24.60 -5.82
CA ILE A 557 21.48 24.45 -5.61
C ILE A 557 22.08 23.48 -6.64
N HIS A 558 21.32 22.49 -7.11
CA HIS A 558 21.92 21.34 -7.78
C HIS A 558 21.30 20.88 -9.10
N LEU A 559 20.04 21.25 -9.38
CA LEU A 559 19.28 20.84 -10.57
C LEU A 559 18.83 22.02 -11.45
N ALA A 560 18.76 23.24 -10.91
CA ALA A 560 18.28 24.42 -11.63
C ALA A 560 19.30 24.97 -12.65
N VAL A 561 20.60 24.79 -12.41
CA VAL A 561 21.66 25.30 -13.30
C VAL A 561 22.11 24.19 -14.25
N PRO A 562 21.73 24.24 -15.54
CA PRO A 562 22.31 23.36 -16.54
C PRO A 562 23.77 23.78 -16.78
N ALA A 563 24.64 22.80 -17.04
CA ALA A 563 26.05 23.08 -17.35
C ALA A 563 26.25 23.78 -18.72
N ASP A 564 25.20 23.81 -19.54
CA ASP A 564 25.15 24.39 -20.88
C ASP A 564 23.70 24.90 -21.08
N PRO A 565 23.42 26.05 -21.71
CA PRO A 565 22.05 26.51 -21.96
C PRO A 565 21.34 25.63 -23.02
N ASP A 566 20.94 24.43 -22.61
CA ASP A 566 20.09 23.53 -23.39
C ASP A 566 18.61 23.96 -23.22
N PRO A 567 17.92 24.36 -24.31
CA PRO A 567 16.50 24.73 -24.26
C PRO A 567 15.56 23.59 -23.85
N GLN A 568 16.03 22.34 -23.73
CA GLN A 568 15.24 21.18 -23.29
C GLN A 568 15.33 20.89 -21.77
N TRP A 569 15.94 21.77 -20.98
CA TRP A 569 16.02 21.58 -19.52
C TRP A 569 14.64 21.75 -18.85
N PRO A 570 14.27 20.93 -17.85
CA PRO A 570 12.96 21.02 -17.23
C PRO A 570 12.84 22.27 -16.36
N SER A 571 11.75 23.01 -16.49
CA SER A 571 11.39 24.12 -15.61
C SER A 571 10.44 23.67 -14.51
N LEU A 572 10.69 24.09 -13.27
CA LEU A 572 9.81 23.83 -12.12
C LEU A 572 8.91 25.06 -11.87
N ASP A 573 7.59 24.89 -12.01
CA ASP A 573 6.62 25.93 -11.69
C ASP A 573 6.28 25.94 -10.19
N ARG A 574 7.05 26.73 -9.42
CA ARG A 574 6.87 26.87 -7.97
C ARG A 574 5.55 27.54 -7.62
N SER A 575 5.25 28.63 -8.30
CA SER A 575 4.00 29.38 -8.13
C SER A 575 2.79 28.47 -8.33
N GLY A 576 2.78 27.68 -9.40
CA GLY A 576 1.70 26.74 -9.68
C GLY A 576 1.59 25.61 -8.65
N PHE A 577 2.71 25.16 -8.06
CA PHE A 577 2.68 24.19 -6.97
C PHE A 577 2.11 24.79 -5.67
N HIS A 578 2.60 25.95 -5.24
CA HIS A 578 2.14 26.61 -4.02
C HIS A 578 0.67 27.04 -4.14
N ASN A 579 0.28 27.64 -5.26
CA ASN A 579 -1.11 28.05 -5.53
C ASN A 579 -2.02 26.83 -5.62
N GLY A 580 -1.62 25.78 -6.35
CA GLY A 580 -2.43 24.57 -6.47
C GLY A 580 -2.67 23.85 -5.14
N ARG A 581 -1.66 23.85 -4.24
CA ARG A 581 -1.81 23.33 -2.88
C ARG A 581 -2.73 24.21 -2.03
N ALA A 582 -2.58 25.53 -2.11
CA ALA A 582 -3.43 26.48 -1.38
C ALA A 582 -4.90 26.34 -1.82
N ASP A 583 -5.16 26.31 -3.12
CA ASP A 583 -6.50 26.09 -3.68
C ASP A 583 -7.12 24.76 -3.21
N ALA A 584 -6.30 23.70 -3.15
CA ALA A 584 -6.73 22.39 -2.65
C ALA A 584 -7.06 22.43 -1.14
N MET A 585 -6.26 23.16 -0.35
CA MET A 585 -6.51 23.37 1.08
C MET A 585 -7.80 24.15 1.30
N ASP A 586 -7.99 25.28 0.62
CA ASP A 586 -9.16 26.13 0.78
C ASP A 586 -10.45 25.39 0.37
N ALA A 587 -10.39 24.60 -0.71
CA ALA A 587 -11.50 23.72 -1.08
C ALA A 587 -11.78 22.66 -0.01
N LEU A 588 -10.76 21.99 0.54
CA LEU A 588 -10.91 20.98 1.58
C LEU A 588 -11.47 21.57 2.88
N THR A 589 -11.00 22.74 3.30
CA THR A 589 -11.48 23.42 4.50
C THR A 589 -12.97 23.72 4.43
N ARG A 590 -13.48 24.09 3.26
CA ARG A 590 -14.92 24.28 3.04
C ARG A 590 -15.71 22.99 3.16
N GLU A 591 -15.22 21.91 2.55
CA GLU A 591 -15.83 20.58 2.66
C GLU A 591 -15.85 20.08 4.12
N ILE A 592 -14.75 20.26 4.85
CA ILE A 592 -14.61 19.92 6.28
C ILE A 592 -15.61 20.72 7.13
N THR A 593 -15.72 22.02 6.87
CA THR A 593 -16.60 22.91 7.64
C THR A 593 -18.07 22.55 7.41
N ALA A 594 -18.46 22.26 6.17
CA ALA A 594 -19.81 21.77 5.86
C ALA A 594 -20.11 20.44 6.56
N GLN A 595 -19.18 19.48 6.52
CA GLN A 595 -19.35 18.18 7.16
C GLN A 595 -19.42 18.27 8.70
N SER A 596 -18.83 19.31 9.31
CA SER A 596 -18.92 19.52 10.77
C SER A 596 -20.36 19.63 11.27
N LEU A 597 -21.26 20.18 10.44
CA LEU A 597 -22.69 20.27 10.69
C LEU A 597 -23.35 18.89 10.55
N GLU A 598 -23.09 18.18 9.46
CA GLU A 598 -23.62 16.82 9.23
C GLU A 598 -23.28 15.89 10.40
N LEU A 599 -22.01 15.89 10.83
CA LEU A 599 -21.55 15.08 11.97
C LEU A 599 -22.13 15.54 13.31
N ALA A 600 -22.51 16.82 13.46
CA ALA A 600 -23.20 17.30 14.66
C ALA A 600 -24.63 16.75 14.76
N HIS A 601 -25.24 16.35 13.65
CA HIS A 601 -26.54 15.66 13.65
C HIS A 601 -26.42 14.15 13.87
N THR A 602 -25.25 13.56 13.65
CA THR A 602 -25.00 12.12 13.79
C THR A 602 -24.63 11.76 15.23
N LYS A 603 -25.29 10.76 15.81
CA LYS A 603 -25.00 10.29 17.17
C LYS A 603 -23.63 9.61 17.22
N ARG A 604 -22.67 10.21 17.93
CA ARG A 604 -21.31 9.69 18.09
C ARG A 604 -21.20 8.72 19.28
N SER A 605 -20.51 7.60 19.07
CA SER A 605 -20.04 6.73 20.17
C SER A 605 -18.73 7.24 20.79
N ARG A 606 -18.47 6.92 22.06
CA ARG A 606 -17.25 7.35 22.76
C ARG A 606 -15.94 6.81 22.16
N HIS A 607 -15.98 5.69 21.42
CA HIS A 607 -14.77 5.11 20.82
C HIS A 607 -14.44 5.66 19.42
N ILE A 608 -15.31 6.47 18.81
CA ILE A 608 -15.04 7.14 17.54
C ILE A 608 -14.35 8.48 17.85
N PRO A 609 -13.26 8.85 17.14
CA PRO A 609 -12.63 10.16 17.29
C PRO A 609 -13.63 11.33 17.15
N ASP A 610 -13.35 12.45 17.81
CA ASP A 610 -14.23 13.63 17.74
C ASP A 610 -13.96 14.45 16.46
N TYR A 611 -14.26 13.85 15.31
CA TYR A 611 -14.14 14.53 14.01
C TYR A 611 -15.02 15.78 13.95
N ALA A 612 -16.20 15.75 14.58
CA ALA A 612 -17.07 16.91 14.64
C ALA A 612 -16.36 18.08 15.35
N GLY A 613 -15.82 17.85 16.55
CA GLY A 613 -15.02 18.81 17.30
C GLY A 613 -13.83 19.35 16.50
N GLN A 614 -13.04 18.44 15.92
CA GLN A 614 -11.87 18.78 15.10
C GLN A 614 -12.24 19.64 13.88
N PHE A 615 -13.30 19.29 13.16
CA PHE A 615 -13.71 20.01 11.95
C PHE A 615 -14.27 21.39 12.25
N PHE A 616 -14.97 21.52 13.39
CA PHE A 616 -15.40 22.82 13.88
C PHE A 616 -14.18 23.72 14.18
N ASP A 617 -13.15 23.21 14.85
CA ASP A 617 -11.92 23.97 15.13
C ASP A 617 -11.19 24.39 13.85
N ILE A 618 -11.09 23.50 12.86
CA ILE A 618 -10.49 23.81 11.54
C ILE A 618 -11.27 24.93 10.84
N GLY A 619 -12.60 24.80 10.76
CA GLY A 619 -13.45 25.82 10.13
C GLY A 619 -13.42 27.15 10.88
N TYR A 620 -13.39 27.11 12.22
CA TYR A 620 -13.24 28.29 13.07
C TYR A 620 -11.93 29.05 12.77
N LYS A 621 -10.80 28.35 12.74
CA LYS A 621 -9.49 28.93 12.41
C LYS A 621 -9.48 29.54 11.00
N ALA A 622 -10.13 28.88 10.04
CA ALA A 622 -10.27 29.40 8.70
C ALA A 622 -11.11 30.69 8.65
N ALA A 623 -12.21 30.76 9.41
CA ALA A 623 -13.04 31.96 9.51
C ALA A 623 -12.29 33.12 10.20
N VAL A 624 -11.49 32.84 11.23
CA VAL A 624 -10.59 33.83 11.85
C VAL A 624 -9.61 34.38 10.81
N LYS A 625 -8.93 33.50 10.07
CA LYS A 625 -7.98 33.91 9.02
C LYS A 625 -8.67 34.76 7.95
N ALA A 626 -9.88 34.38 7.53
CA ALA A 626 -10.67 35.14 6.55
C ALA A 626 -11.03 36.54 7.06
N LEU A 627 -11.38 36.69 8.34
CA LEU A 627 -11.64 38.00 8.95
C LEU A 627 -10.40 38.89 8.96
N ILE A 628 -9.24 38.33 9.29
CA ILE A 628 -8.00 39.10 9.34
C ILE A 628 -7.56 39.52 7.94
N LEU A 629 -7.65 38.62 6.95
CA LEU A 629 -7.29 38.88 5.55
C LEU A 629 -8.36 39.63 4.74
N ASN A 630 -9.47 40.05 5.37
CA ASN A 630 -10.61 40.71 4.71
C ASN A 630 -11.24 39.88 3.58
N ASP A 631 -11.18 38.55 3.67
CA ASP A 631 -11.78 37.61 2.70
C ASP A 631 -13.25 37.34 3.05
N LYS A 632 -14.13 38.14 2.45
CA LYS A 632 -15.58 38.01 2.59
C LYS A 632 -16.11 36.64 2.13
N GLN A 633 -15.56 36.09 1.04
CA GLN A 633 -16.15 34.92 0.40
C GLN A 633 -16.00 33.71 1.32
N THR A 634 -14.78 33.46 1.79
CA THR A 634 -14.48 32.35 2.70
C THR A 634 -15.23 32.48 4.02
N LEU A 635 -15.35 33.70 4.56
CA LEU A 635 -16.16 33.95 5.76
C LEU A 635 -17.63 33.60 5.54
N THR A 636 -18.20 34.04 4.42
CA THR A 636 -19.62 33.80 4.09
C THR A 636 -19.92 32.31 3.95
N GLU A 637 -19.03 31.58 3.28
CA GLU A 637 -19.18 30.14 3.04
C GLU A 637 -19.05 29.32 4.33
N ASN A 638 -18.15 29.70 5.25
CA ASN A 638 -17.88 28.92 6.47
C ASN A 638 -18.78 29.29 7.66
N PHE A 639 -19.11 30.58 7.85
CA PHE A 639 -19.77 31.05 9.06
C PHE A 639 -21.16 30.41 9.26
N ALA A 640 -21.92 30.22 8.17
CA ALA A 640 -23.25 29.62 8.25
C ALA A 640 -23.23 28.19 8.79
N PHE A 641 -22.28 27.37 8.33
CA PHE A 641 -22.11 26.00 8.80
C PHE A 641 -21.63 25.97 10.26
N LEU A 642 -20.67 26.82 10.62
CA LEU A 642 -20.18 26.90 12.00
C LEU A 642 -21.30 27.32 12.97
N PHE A 643 -22.11 28.31 12.59
CA PHE A 643 -23.24 28.78 13.39
C PHE A 643 -24.30 27.68 13.58
N ALA A 644 -24.65 26.97 12.51
CA ALA A 644 -25.59 25.85 12.60
C ALA A 644 -25.03 24.69 13.45
N ALA A 645 -23.75 24.36 13.30
CA ALA A 645 -23.10 23.30 14.06
C ALA A 645 -22.99 23.67 15.55
N SER A 646 -22.63 24.91 15.88
CA SER A 646 -22.52 25.39 17.27
C SER A 646 -23.87 25.39 17.97
N THR A 647 -24.93 25.84 17.29
CA THR A 647 -26.29 25.90 17.86
C THR A 647 -26.84 24.50 18.10
N LYS A 648 -26.64 23.56 17.17
CA LYS A 648 -27.00 22.15 17.36
C LYS A 648 -26.29 21.54 18.58
N ARG A 649 -24.97 21.71 18.69
CA ARG A 649 -24.19 21.19 19.83
C ARG A 649 -24.59 21.81 21.15
N ALA A 650 -24.89 23.12 21.15
CA ALA A 650 -25.34 23.82 22.35
C ALA A 650 -26.73 23.33 22.81
N LYS A 651 -27.62 22.99 21.88
CA LYS A 651 -28.91 22.35 22.21
C LYS A 651 -28.71 20.95 22.79
N ASP A 652 -27.84 20.13 22.19
CA ASP A 652 -27.51 18.80 22.72
C ASP A 652 -26.84 18.87 24.09
N ALA A 653 -26.00 19.89 24.32
CA ALA A 653 -25.42 20.21 25.61
C ALA A 653 -26.49 20.56 26.64
N GLN A 654 -27.46 21.42 26.28
CA GLN A 654 -28.57 21.79 27.15
C GLN A 654 -29.40 20.57 27.55
N ASP A 655 -29.68 19.68 26.61
CA ASP A 655 -30.43 18.45 26.89
C ASP A 655 -29.65 17.49 27.78
N ALA A 656 -28.32 17.38 27.59
CA ALA A 656 -27.45 16.62 28.48
C ALA A 656 -27.39 17.21 29.90
N MET A 657 -27.37 18.55 30.03
CA MET A 657 -27.41 19.24 31.33
C MET A 657 -28.74 19.01 32.06
N LYS A 658 -29.87 19.03 31.34
CA LYS A 658 -31.19 18.69 31.92
C LYS A 658 -31.25 17.25 32.41
N ALA A 659 -30.57 16.32 31.72
CA ALA A 659 -30.52 14.92 32.08
C ALA A 659 -29.59 14.61 33.27
N GLU A 660 -28.57 15.44 33.49
CA GLU A 660 -27.55 15.25 34.54
C GLU A 660 -27.47 16.53 35.42
N PRO A 661 -28.43 16.74 36.36
CA PRO A 661 -28.58 18.00 37.09
C PRO A 661 -27.40 18.34 38.03
N ASP A 662 -26.58 17.36 38.40
CA ASP A 662 -25.36 17.54 39.20
C ASP A 662 -24.11 17.84 38.34
N MET A 663 -24.27 18.13 37.05
CA MET A 663 -23.16 18.45 36.15
C MET A 663 -22.39 19.68 36.64
N SER A 664 -21.05 19.56 36.73
CA SER A 664 -20.20 20.68 37.13
C SER A 664 -20.32 21.85 36.14
N LEU A 665 -20.22 23.08 36.65
CA LEU A 665 -20.21 24.29 35.81
C LEU A 665 -19.12 24.24 34.73
N GLU A 666 -17.95 23.69 35.06
CA GLU A 666 -16.86 23.47 34.10
C GLU A 666 -17.28 22.57 32.94
N ARG A 667 -17.96 21.46 33.21
CA ARG A 667 -18.40 20.52 32.16
C ARG A 667 -19.54 21.11 31.32
N ALA A 668 -20.44 21.86 31.94
CA ALA A 668 -21.46 22.63 31.22
C ALA A 668 -20.83 23.65 30.25
N LEU A 669 -19.79 24.36 30.72
CA LEU A 669 -19.01 25.30 29.93
C LEU A 669 -18.30 24.63 28.75
N GLU A 670 -17.69 23.47 28.98
CA GLU A 670 -17.03 22.71 27.91
C GLU A 670 -18.00 22.25 26.82
N LEU A 671 -19.21 21.84 27.21
CA LEU A 671 -20.25 21.42 26.27
C LEU A 671 -20.83 22.60 25.47
N MET A 672 -20.89 23.79 26.07
CA MET A 672 -21.38 25.02 25.44
C MET A 672 -20.29 25.80 24.67
N ALA A 673 -19.02 25.39 24.77
CA ALA A 673 -17.88 26.09 24.17
C ALA A 673 -18.05 26.44 22.68
N PRO A 674 -18.62 25.59 21.80
CA PRO A 674 -18.82 25.95 20.39
C PRO A 674 -19.70 27.19 20.18
N LEU A 675 -20.69 27.43 21.05
CA LEU A 675 -21.54 28.63 20.97
C LEU A 675 -20.75 29.88 21.38
N ILE A 676 -19.93 29.76 22.43
CA ILE A 676 -19.02 30.83 22.88
C ILE A 676 -18.06 31.20 21.75
N ASP A 677 -17.50 30.20 21.09
CA ASP A 677 -16.56 30.38 19.98
C ASP A 677 -17.20 31.20 18.85
N ILE A 678 -18.45 30.91 18.48
CA ILE A 678 -19.16 31.68 17.44
C ILE A 678 -19.49 33.11 17.88
N MET A 679 -19.79 33.35 19.15
CA MET A 679 -19.97 34.70 19.68
C MET A 679 -18.66 35.49 19.69
N GLU A 680 -17.54 34.87 20.04
CA GLU A 680 -16.20 35.48 19.95
C GLU A 680 -15.83 35.78 18.50
N LEU A 681 -16.09 34.86 17.57
CA LEU A 681 -15.89 35.08 16.13
C LEU A 681 -16.74 36.24 15.61
N SER A 682 -17.96 36.39 16.12
CA SER A 682 -18.87 37.49 15.76
C SER A 682 -18.36 38.83 16.27
N GLY A 683 -17.81 38.87 17.50
CA GLY A 683 -17.14 40.06 18.03
C GLY A 683 -15.91 40.44 17.23
N LEU A 684 -15.10 39.45 16.82
CA LEU A 684 -13.97 39.66 15.92
C LEU A 684 -14.44 40.18 14.55
N ALA A 685 -15.56 39.70 14.03
CA ALA A 685 -16.13 40.18 12.78
C ALA A 685 -16.55 41.65 12.85
N ILE A 686 -17.14 42.10 13.97
CA ILE A 686 -17.46 43.51 14.22
C ILE A 686 -16.17 44.34 14.22
N LEU A 687 -15.15 43.89 14.96
CA LEU A 687 -13.88 44.58 15.05
C LEU A 687 -13.18 44.72 13.69
N MET A 688 -13.12 43.63 12.93
CA MET A 688 -12.46 43.60 11.62
C MET A 688 -13.26 44.33 10.54
N ALA A 689 -14.59 44.36 10.63
CA ALA A 689 -15.43 45.20 9.76
C ALA A 689 -15.11 46.70 9.95
N GLU A 690 -14.95 47.13 11.20
CA GLU A 690 -14.59 48.49 11.55
C GLU A 690 -13.14 48.83 11.18
N TYR A 691 -12.21 47.88 11.37
CA TYR A 691 -10.80 48.05 11.02
C TYR A 691 -10.57 48.18 9.51
N HIS A 692 -11.13 47.25 8.72
CA HIS A 692 -10.99 47.27 7.26
C HIS A 692 -11.93 48.27 6.56
N GLY A 693 -12.85 48.90 7.31
CA GLY A 693 -13.95 49.70 6.75
C GLY A 693 -14.91 48.88 5.86
N ASN A 694 -14.95 47.56 6.03
CA ASN A 694 -15.72 46.65 5.20
C ASN A 694 -16.98 46.16 5.94
N ASN A 695 -18.09 46.84 5.71
CA ASN A 695 -19.39 46.51 6.29
C ASN A 695 -19.91 45.12 5.88
N LEU A 696 -19.37 44.49 4.83
CA LEU A 696 -19.78 43.15 4.39
C LEU A 696 -19.27 42.03 5.33
N LEU A 697 -18.29 42.31 6.19
CA LEU A 697 -17.82 41.33 7.19
C LEU A 697 -18.82 41.16 8.35
N TRP A 698 -19.59 42.21 8.67
CA TRP A 698 -20.59 42.19 9.74
C TRP A 698 -21.95 42.75 9.32
N LYS A 699 -22.11 44.08 9.21
CA LYS A 699 -23.41 44.77 9.06
C LYS A 699 -24.27 44.23 7.90
N GLN A 700 -23.63 43.99 6.76
CA GLN A 700 -24.23 43.42 5.55
C GLN A 700 -23.76 41.97 5.31
N GLY A 701 -23.11 41.38 6.31
CA GLY A 701 -22.56 40.03 6.27
C GLY A 701 -23.54 38.97 6.74
N VAL A 702 -23.22 37.72 6.42
CA VAL A 702 -24.05 36.56 6.78
C VAL A 702 -24.13 36.37 8.30
N ALA A 703 -23.08 36.71 9.04
CA ALA A 703 -23.05 36.58 10.49
C ALA A 703 -24.15 37.39 11.20
N HIS A 704 -24.29 38.68 10.83
CA HIS A 704 -25.31 39.56 11.41
C HIS A 704 -26.73 39.10 11.06
N ALA A 705 -26.95 38.69 9.79
CA ALA A 705 -28.25 38.20 9.32
C ALA A 705 -28.69 36.91 10.05
N LEU A 706 -27.77 35.96 10.26
CA LEU A 706 -28.05 34.72 10.99
C LEU A 706 -28.40 34.99 12.44
N TRP A 707 -27.59 35.79 13.15
CA TRP A 707 -27.88 36.14 14.54
C TRP A 707 -29.22 36.84 14.71
N ARG A 708 -29.55 37.82 13.85
CA ARG A 708 -30.84 38.52 13.89
C ARG A 708 -32.01 37.56 13.68
N THR A 709 -31.94 36.75 12.64
CA THR A 709 -32.99 35.77 12.33
C THR A 709 -33.18 34.76 13.47
N SER A 710 -32.07 34.27 14.04
CA SER A 710 -32.08 33.31 15.13
C SER A 710 -32.58 33.88 16.46
N ILE A 711 -32.25 35.13 16.80
CA ILE A 711 -32.80 35.80 17.99
C ILE A 711 -34.31 35.99 17.85
N GLU A 712 -34.81 36.26 16.64
CA GLU A 712 -36.24 36.45 16.38
C GLU A 712 -37.04 35.14 16.39
N HIS A 713 -36.43 33.99 16.03
CA HIS A 713 -37.17 32.74 15.76
C HIS A 713 -36.78 31.52 16.60
N ASP A 714 -35.67 31.55 17.35
CA ASP A 714 -35.18 30.41 18.13
C ASP A 714 -35.13 30.74 19.62
N ASP A 715 -36.11 30.25 20.38
CA ASP A 715 -36.23 30.48 21.83
C ASP A 715 -34.95 30.10 22.60
N PHE A 716 -34.21 29.08 22.15
CA PHE A 716 -32.94 28.72 22.77
C PHE A 716 -31.91 29.84 22.62
N ILE A 717 -31.82 30.42 21.43
CA ILE A 717 -30.88 31.50 21.11
C ILE A 717 -31.34 32.81 21.74
N LEU A 718 -32.65 33.03 21.87
CA LEU A 718 -33.21 34.17 22.60
C LEU A 718 -32.83 34.13 24.09
N HIS A 719 -32.77 32.96 24.72
CA HIS A 719 -32.40 32.83 26.13
C HIS A 719 -30.90 32.52 26.37
N ALA A 720 -30.14 32.22 25.31
CA ALA A 720 -28.72 31.95 25.42
C ALA A 720 -27.93 33.15 25.99
N PRO A 721 -28.16 34.42 25.59
CA PRO A 721 -27.42 35.56 26.12
C PRO A 721 -27.53 35.76 27.63
N SER A 722 -28.71 35.55 28.23
CA SER A 722 -28.93 35.68 29.68
C SER A 722 -28.19 34.57 30.45
N PHE A 723 -28.32 33.33 29.99
CA PHE A 723 -27.62 32.17 30.57
C PHE A 723 -26.09 32.32 30.43
N MET A 724 -25.64 32.79 29.28
CA MET A 724 -24.23 33.07 29.01
C MET A 724 -23.69 34.25 29.81
N THR A 725 -24.52 35.24 30.18
CA THR A 725 -24.12 36.35 31.07
C THR A 725 -23.91 35.86 32.51
N GLU A 726 -24.79 34.99 33.02
CA GLU A 726 -24.63 34.33 34.32
C GLU A 726 -23.35 33.47 34.35
N ILE A 727 -23.15 32.69 33.29
CA ILE A 727 -21.97 31.84 33.11
C ILE A 727 -20.70 32.67 32.93
N TYR A 728 -20.73 33.75 32.16
CA TYR A 728 -19.59 34.66 31.96
C TYR A 728 -19.16 35.31 33.28
N ASN A 729 -20.15 35.77 34.07
CA ASN A 729 -19.93 36.32 35.41
C ASN A 729 -19.42 35.26 36.41
N ALA A 730 -19.63 33.97 36.14
CA ALA A 730 -19.05 32.86 36.90
C ALA A 730 -17.62 32.53 36.43
N ILE A 731 -17.37 32.47 35.11
CA ILE A 731 -16.02 32.26 34.52
C ILE A 731 -15.05 33.35 34.96
N HIS A 732 -15.49 34.62 35.05
CA HIS A 732 -14.59 35.72 35.43
C HIS A 732 -14.17 35.67 36.91
N ARG A 733 -14.86 34.88 37.76
CA ARG A 733 -14.46 34.65 39.15
C ARG A 733 -13.39 33.57 39.28
N ASP A 734 -13.33 32.62 38.34
CA ASP A 734 -12.33 31.54 38.32
C ASP A 734 -11.28 31.78 37.22
N GLN A 735 -10.08 32.21 37.60
CA GLN A 735 -8.98 32.52 36.67
C GLN A 735 -8.35 31.29 35.96
N HIS A 736 -8.87 30.07 36.13
CA HIS A 736 -8.20 28.82 35.76
C HIS A 736 -8.78 28.12 34.51
N ASN A 737 -9.21 28.85 33.49
CA ASN A 737 -9.66 28.21 32.24
C ASN A 737 -8.48 27.97 31.26
N TYR A 738 -7.81 26.82 31.41
CA TYR A 738 -6.67 26.35 30.61
C TYR A 738 -6.90 26.44 29.08
N LYS A 739 -8.11 26.10 28.59
CA LYS A 739 -8.48 26.18 27.16
C LYS A 739 -8.53 27.61 26.61
N ARG A 740 -8.93 28.59 27.43
CA ARG A 740 -8.98 30.01 27.04
C ARG A 740 -7.58 30.58 26.84
N THR A 741 -6.65 30.24 27.74
CA THR A 741 -5.24 30.69 27.68
C THR A 741 -4.54 30.16 26.43
N ILE A 742 -4.67 28.86 26.12
CA ILE A 742 -4.07 28.26 24.90
C ILE A 742 -4.62 28.91 23.62
N ARG A 743 -5.92 29.21 23.60
CA ARG A 743 -6.56 29.85 22.44
C ARG A 743 -6.13 31.31 22.29
N GLN A 744 -6.07 32.07 23.37
CA GLN A 744 -5.55 33.45 23.37
C GLN A 744 -4.08 33.49 22.93
N ASP A 745 -3.25 32.54 23.37
CA ASP A 745 -1.86 32.39 22.93
C ASP A 745 -1.74 32.00 21.45
N TRP A 746 -2.66 31.17 20.93
CA TRP A 746 -2.70 30.84 19.51
C TRP A 746 -3.16 32.04 18.67
N PHE A 747 -4.21 32.74 19.10
CA PHE A 747 -4.69 33.98 18.48
C PHE A 747 -3.58 35.03 18.43
N ALA A 748 -2.88 35.27 19.54
CA ALA A 748 -1.73 36.16 19.62
C ALA A 748 -0.61 35.72 18.67
N ARG A 749 -0.36 34.42 18.53
CA ARG A 749 0.62 33.87 17.58
C ARG A 749 0.21 34.00 16.11
N GLN A 750 -1.07 33.83 15.77
CA GLN A 750 -1.55 34.04 14.40
C GLN A 750 -1.50 35.52 14.01
N LEU A 751 -1.81 36.41 14.95
CA LEU A 751 -1.59 37.84 14.79
C LEU A 751 -0.10 38.15 14.54
N ALA A 752 0.81 37.52 15.30
CA ALA A 752 2.26 37.67 15.11
C ALA A 752 2.77 37.05 13.78
N GLN A 753 2.22 35.92 13.32
CA GLN A 753 2.63 35.28 12.05
C GLN A 753 2.27 36.10 10.81
N ILE A 754 1.34 37.04 10.91
CA ILE A 754 1.05 37.97 9.83
C ILE A 754 2.18 38.99 9.65
N GLU A 755 2.97 39.25 10.70
CA GLU A 755 4.20 40.07 10.64
C GLU A 755 5.29 39.36 9.82
N ASP A 756 5.43 38.04 9.94
CA ASP A 756 6.44 37.25 9.22
C ASP A 756 6.10 37.04 7.72
N LEU A 757 4.80 37.09 7.35
CA LEU A 757 4.36 36.93 5.95
C LEU A 757 4.77 38.13 5.07
N GLU A 758 5.11 39.27 5.66
CA GLU A 758 5.57 40.48 5.00
C GLU A 758 7.04 40.36 4.53
N GLU A 759 7.87 39.58 5.25
CA GLU A 759 9.29 39.40 4.95
C GLU A 759 9.54 38.33 3.87
N ILE A 760 8.62 37.36 3.72
CA ILE A 760 8.78 36.17 2.87
C ILE A 760 8.30 36.38 1.42
N PHE A 761 7.34 37.28 1.15
CA PHE A 761 6.68 37.39 -0.16
C PHE A 761 7.22 38.45 -1.13
N GLY A 762 8.26 39.23 -0.78
CA GLY A 762 9.07 39.97 -1.76
C GLY A 762 8.32 40.83 -2.80
N PHE A 763 7.19 41.44 -2.45
CA PHE A 763 6.47 42.36 -3.33
C PHE A 763 6.98 43.80 -3.16
N ASN A 764 7.95 44.19 -3.97
CA ASN A 764 8.58 45.52 -3.92
C ASN A 764 7.75 46.69 -4.47
N HIS A 765 6.47 46.53 -4.82
CA HIS A 765 5.66 47.66 -5.31
C HIS A 765 4.18 47.60 -4.86
N LEU A 766 3.96 47.93 -3.59
CA LEU A 766 2.74 48.59 -3.08
C LEU A 766 3.20 49.64 -2.04
N PRO A 767 2.55 50.81 -1.95
CA PRO A 767 3.06 51.94 -1.18
C PRO A 767 3.01 51.64 0.33
N GLU A 768 4.17 51.70 1.01
CA GLU A 768 4.39 51.95 2.45
C GLU A 768 3.23 51.61 3.43
N GLN A 769 2.72 50.37 3.45
CA GLN A 769 1.65 49.97 4.39
C GLN A 769 1.84 48.58 5.02
N VAL A 770 3.08 48.13 5.18
CA VAL A 770 3.42 46.75 5.55
C VAL A 770 4.35 46.76 6.77
N ASP A 771 3.91 47.51 7.79
CA ASP A 771 4.46 47.55 9.17
C ASP A 771 3.30 47.31 10.18
N ALA A 772 2.15 46.79 9.74
CA ALA A 772 0.86 47.13 10.35
C ALA A 772 0.47 46.32 11.61
N ILE A 773 1.14 45.22 11.94
CA ILE A 773 0.72 44.38 13.09
C ILE A 773 1.83 44.23 14.15
N ALA A 774 3.12 44.22 13.76
CA ALA A 774 4.27 44.24 14.69
C ALA A 774 4.57 45.65 15.21
N ALA A 775 4.36 46.64 14.34
CA ALA A 775 4.43 48.06 14.66
C ALA A 775 3.02 48.65 14.73
N LEU A 776 2.14 48.05 15.55
CA LEU A 776 0.94 48.70 16.10
C LEU A 776 1.35 49.91 16.95
N ALA A 777 1.88 50.96 16.32
CA ALA A 777 2.22 52.20 16.97
C ALA A 777 0.90 52.80 17.50
N PRO A 778 0.78 53.04 18.81
CA PRO A 778 -0.46 53.53 19.43
C PRO A 778 -0.88 54.94 18.97
N GLU A 779 -0.20 55.55 18.00
CA GLU A 779 -0.53 56.87 17.47
C GLU A 779 -1.42 56.83 16.23
N SER A 780 -1.21 55.93 15.26
CA SER A 780 -2.04 55.86 14.03
C SER A 780 -3.49 55.44 14.32
N TYR A 781 -3.68 54.59 15.32
CA TYR A 781 -4.99 54.13 15.76
C TYR A 781 -5.81 55.18 16.52
N LYS A 782 -5.16 56.15 17.18
CA LYS A 782 -5.87 57.27 17.84
C LYS A 782 -6.58 58.16 16.83
N SER A 783 -6.13 58.15 15.56
CA SER A 783 -6.73 58.84 14.42
C SER A 783 -7.59 57.96 13.52
N HIS A 784 -7.83 56.69 13.86
CA HIS A 784 -8.66 55.80 13.04
C HIS A 784 -10.10 56.32 12.89
N ALA A 785 -10.76 56.05 11.77
CA ALA A 785 -12.12 56.52 11.49
C ALA A 785 -13.14 55.95 12.49
N SER A 786 -13.01 54.67 12.80
CA SER A 786 -13.87 53.96 13.75
C SER A 786 -13.66 54.41 15.21
N PRO A 787 -14.74 54.81 15.93
CA PRO A 787 -14.69 55.08 17.38
C PRO A 787 -14.25 53.86 18.20
N LEU A 788 -14.63 52.65 17.79
CA LEU A 788 -14.26 51.40 18.47
C LEU A 788 -12.74 51.19 18.43
N ILE A 789 -12.15 51.34 17.25
CA ILE A 789 -10.71 51.19 17.05
C ILE A 789 -9.92 52.27 17.82
N ARG A 790 -10.39 53.53 17.80
CA ARG A 790 -9.79 54.61 18.60
C ARG A 790 -9.87 54.34 20.10
N HIS A 791 -10.98 53.77 20.57
CA HIS A 791 -11.19 53.44 21.97
C HIS A 791 -10.24 52.33 22.42
N LEU A 792 -10.13 51.25 21.63
CA LEU A 792 -9.20 50.15 21.87
C LEU A 792 -7.72 50.59 21.90
N ALA A 793 -7.37 51.63 21.15
CA ALA A 793 -6.00 52.14 21.08
C ALA A 793 -5.60 53.17 22.14
N ARG A 794 -6.57 53.76 22.86
CA ARG A 794 -6.29 54.81 23.87
C ARG A 794 -5.64 54.26 25.14
N GLU A 795 -5.90 53.01 25.49
CA GLU A 795 -5.39 52.39 26.71
C GLU A 795 -4.40 51.26 26.38
N LYS A 796 -3.10 51.51 26.61
CA LYS A 796 -1.99 50.58 26.29
C LYS A 796 -2.13 49.16 26.89
N SER A 797 -3.04 48.93 27.83
CA SER A 797 -3.30 47.64 28.48
C SER A 797 -4.56 46.90 27.99
N TRP A 798 -5.26 47.42 26.99
CA TRP A 798 -6.62 46.96 26.63
C TRP A 798 -6.71 45.70 25.78
N TRP A 799 -5.75 45.45 24.89
CA TRP A 799 -5.70 44.20 24.10
C TRP A 799 -5.65 42.94 24.98
N ASN A 800 -5.18 43.06 26.23
CA ASN A 800 -5.14 41.98 27.20
C ASN A 800 -6.40 41.86 28.08
N GLN A 801 -7.36 42.79 27.97
CA GLN A 801 -8.40 42.98 28.99
C GLN A 801 -9.85 42.98 28.47
N ILE A 802 -10.09 43.24 27.18
CA ILE A 802 -11.42 43.12 26.56
C ILE A 802 -11.46 41.86 25.69
N SER A 803 -12.41 40.96 25.95
CA SER A 803 -12.61 39.78 25.09
C SER A 803 -13.47 40.13 23.87
N MET A 804 -13.26 39.42 22.76
CA MET A 804 -14.12 39.55 21.57
C MET A 804 -15.59 39.30 21.90
N LEU A 805 -15.86 38.44 22.88
CA LEU A 805 -17.18 38.23 23.43
C LEU A 805 -17.81 39.53 23.96
N GLN A 806 -17.06 40.38 24.68
CA GLN A 806 -17.57 41.66 25.19
C GLN A 806 -17.89 42.64 24.06
N ILE A 807 -17.09 42.65 22.99
CA ILE A 807 -17.36 43.44 21.79
C ILE A 807 -18.69 42.99 21.17
N PHE A 808 -18.89 41.69 20.99
CA PHE A 808 -20.15 41.15 20.47
C PHE A 808 -21.35 41.55 21.34
N TYR A 809 -21.23 41.44 22.67
CA TYR A 809 -22.30 41.80 23.58
C TYR A 809 -22.64 43.30 23.55
N GLY A 810 -21.64 44.18 23.67
CA GLY A 810 -21.86 45.63 23.72
C GLY A 810 -22.18 46.27 22.37
N ALA A 811 -21.65 45.73 21.28
CA ALA A 811 -21.87 46.31 19.95
C ALA A 811 -23.12 45.76 19.24
N PHE A 812 -23.62 44.58 19.63
CA PHE A 812 -24.77 43.94 18.97
C PHE A 812 -25.88 43.51 19.94
N VAL A 813 -25.59 42.67 20.94
CA VAL A 813 -26.64 42.04 21.78
C VAL A 813 -27.44 43.07 22.57
N THR A 814 -26.79 44.01 23.25
CA THR A 814 -27.42 45.06 24.08
C THR A 814 -28.35 45.99 23.32
N ARG A 815 -28.13 46.11 22.01
CA ARG A 815 -28.87 47.03 21.14
C ARG A 815 -30.15 46.42 20.60
N GLN A 816 -30.31 45.11 20.73
CA GLN A 816 -31.57 44.43 20.44
C GLN A 816 -32.59 44.74 21.52
N ALA A 817 -33.82 45.08 21.13
CA ALA A 817 -34.91 45.45 22.04
C ALA A 817 -35.16 44.39 23.13
N SER A 818 -34.94 43.10 22.80
CA SER A 818 -35.12 41.97 23.70
C SER A 818 -34.11 41.89 24.85
N PHE A 819 -32.99 42.64 24.81
CA PHE A 819 -31.86 42.46 25.75
C PHE A 819 -31.40 43.74 26.46
N GLN A 820 -32.09 44.87 26.27
CA GLN A 820 -31.74 46.16 26.90
C GLN A 820 -31.76 46.14 28.44
N HIS A 821 -32.33 45.11 29.06
CA HIS A 821 -32.49 44.96 30.51
C HIS A 821 -31.40 44.09 31.18
N LEU A 822 -30.47 43.50 30.42
CA LEU A 822 -29.40 42.68 30.99
C LEU A 822 -28.38 43.56 31.73
N ALA A 823 -28.17 43.29 33.03
CA ALA A 823 -27.13 43.93 33.82
C ALA A 823 -25.75 43.40 33.38
N LEU A 824 -24.92 44.26 32.82
CA LEU A 824 -23.65 43.89 32.22
C LEU A 824 -22.46 44.37 33.06
N HIS A 825 -21.31 43.79 32.77
CA HIS A 825 -20.05 44.21 33.38
C HIS A 825 -19.74 45.68 32.97
N PRO A 826 -19.21 46.55 33.85
CA PRO A 826 -19.04 47.99 33.59
C PRO A 826 -18.36 48.34 32.26
N ARG A 827 -17.42 47.50 31.83
CA ARG A 827 -16.68 47.64 30.56
C ARG A 827 -17.52 47.43 29.30
N VAL A 828 -18.65 46.73 29.38
CA VAL A 828 -19.59 46.58 28.26
C VAL A 828 -20.47 47.83 28.15
N ASP A 829 -20.73 48.51 29.27
CA ASP A 829 -21.44 49.79 29.28
C ASP A 829 -20.60 50.90 28.63
N ASP A 830 -19.27 50.87 28.81
CA ASP A 830 -18.33 51.75 28.10
C ASP A 830 -18.40 51.56 26.57
N LEU A 831 -18.55 50.32 26.09
CA LEU A 831 -18.74 50.01 24.67
C LEU A 831 -20.12 50.45 24.15
N ASN A 832 -21.17 50.33 24.97
CA ASN A 832 -22.51 50.82 24.64
C ASN A 832 -22.53 52.35 24.44
N ALA A 833 -21.70 53.09 25.19
CA ALA A 833 -21.58 54.54 25.09
C ALA A 833 -20.90 55.02 23.80
N LEU A 834 -20.25 54.14 23.04
CA LEU A 834 -19.72 54.45 21.72
C LEU A 834 -20.87 54.47 20.70
N GLU A 835 -21.06 55.59 20.00
CA GLU A 835 -21.99 55.74 18.85
C GLU A 835 -21.52 54.91 17.63
N LEU A 836 -21.48 53.59 17.78
CA LEU A 836 -21.25 52.68 16.68
C LEU A 836 -22.55 52.51 15.88
N ASP A 837 -22.50 52.47 14.56
CA ASP A 837 -23.69 52.38 13.71
C ASP A 837 -23.96 50.91 13.33
N HIS A 838 -24.30 50.07 14.33
CA HIS A 838 -24.42 48.60 14.20
C HIS A 838 -25.82 48.03 14.46
N ALA A 839 -26.82 48.89 14.68
CA ALA A 839 -28.19 48.49 15.03
C ALA A 839 -29.00 48.00 13.82
#